data_AF-A0A925VVK2-F1
#
_entry.id   AF-A0A925VVK2-F1
#
_cell.length_a   1.000
_cell.length_b   1.000
_cell.length_c   1.000
_cell.angle_alpha   90.00
_cell.angle_beta   90.00
_cell.angle_gamma   90.00
#
_symmetry.space_group_name_H-M   'P 1'
#
loop_
_entity.id
_entity.type
_entity.pdbx_description
1 polymer ?
#
loop_
_entity_poly.entity_id
_entity_poly.type
_entity_poly.pdbx_seq_one_letter_code
_entity_poly.pdbx_strand_id
1 'polypeptide(L)'
;MPTTTATAEIFKSVVPSGRAVRQRHARVLRWFGNVAVMILTLAACNARDTVAPGAATVTKGAFMGTATVGTALESPVRFVVTDNDGNPRANVAVHFVASGDGRVPTEQLLTDNTGTVETRWTLGTLAGMQKLTATADDSAPLTFTASAIADRPASVILGTNAAQMVILGDTVRTWRLIVDRYGNSSNVEPVFTIESGADAVAAASPGAFVARARGSARIRVQADTAKAYFVIAVTPGVPVIESVAPDTLVPGRTITITGNYFALTPDLIDVSIAGVKLPITRVSQNSIQAVLPAGGAFACAPTALQAMRVTVAGSTGQRSVPLRIANRVTLAAGESANLLNIEQARCTELVEPALAQRAKYVLAVLNTSVTAATYSGFEVRASGGGLLANQVATARIDAPPAASSMSVSARQSLAVQQVLSDERGHAGFLDQQRRLVTDYGSPAALWSRSRSASTSIAAARVAPSVGDTVMMKAIYNSCSVGRDVRARVVFVGSKSLIMEDVLSPRAGQLDAQYRTIGQEFDAVQYPLLRANMGDPLAMNATLGGDGRVTMLFTRYVNDSLPGIQGYATACNFYPKATFAPSNQDEVFYARVANANEDAEAWRRSMRSAVLHETKHLASFAERLSRNVPFEESWLEESTARIAEELYSRTFAGGGSWRSNGGYASTVGCEISQCDDRPIMMWKHFSVLHQFFRGVDSLTPIGAAASGDFTFYASGWSLVRWAADQYAVDESSWLRDLVRGGSAIGLAALSARTGHPIDEMLADWSLANAVDDQGAFKAQRAALAFPSWNMPDIMNGLAKADPGRFGDVTPLRIRAFSFGSVALPVAKLRAFSSSYFSFEGLQTGSQIFELRGENGGALPASLRVAVVRVE
;
A
#
# COMPACT_ATOMS: atom_id res chain seq x y z
N MET A 1 30.65 -9.12 -11.63
CA MET A 1 31.53 -8.51 -12.66
C MET A 1 30.82 -7.30 -13.26
N PRO A 2 31.52 -6.29 -13.82
CA PRO A 2 30.97 -4.94 -13.99
C PRO A 2 30.76 -4.49 -15.45
N THR A 3 30.20 -3.27 -15.61
CA THR A 3 30.31 -2.30 -16.73
C THR A 3 29.79 -2.61 -18.13
N THR A 4 29.01 -1.66 -18.68
CA THR A 4 29.14 -1.10 -20.05
C THR A 4 28.43 0.27 -20.13
N THR A 5 28.77 1.11 -21.12
CA THR A 5 28.45 2.56 -21.17
C THR A 5 28.34 3.09 -22.61
N ALA A 6 27.35 3.96 -22.91
CA ALA A 6 27.25 4.92 -24.06
C ALA A 6 25.86 5.66 -23.96
N THR A 7 25.55 6.92 -24.33
CA THR A 7 26.00 7.96 -25.30
C THR A 7 25.58 7.75 -26.78
N ALA A 8 25.11 8.73 -27.58
CA ALA A 8 24.49 10.06 -27.39
C ALA A 8 23.96 10.64 -28.76
N GLU A 9 23.28 11.82 -28.77
CA GLU A 9 23.08 12.77 -29.91
C GLU A 9 22.10 12.44 -31.09
N ILE A 10 21.60 13.35 -31.98
CA ILE A 10 21.09 14.78 -31.99
C ILE A 10 20.38 15.10 -33.36
N PHE A 11 19.38 16.04 -33.41
CA PHE A 11 19.06 17.11 -34.44
C PHE A 11 17.63 17.29 -35.05
N LYS A 12 17.15 18.58 -35.04
CA LYS A 12 16.41 19.41 -36.06
C LYS A 12 15.19 18.84 -36.86
N SER A 13 14.18 19.60 -37.34
CA SER A 13 13.68 21.02 -37.26
C SER A 13 12.21 21.05 -37.86
N VAL A 14 11.46 22.10 -38.29
CA VAL A 14 11.62 23.51 -38.74
C VAL A 14 10.36 24.36 -38.31
N VAL A 15 9.91 25.36 -39.10
CA VAL A 15 8.90 26.43 -38.83
C VAL A 15 8.27 26.87 -40.20
N PRO A 16 6.99 27.32 -40.32
CA PRO A 16 6.73 28.71 -40.82
C PRO A 16 5.40 29.43 -40.42
N SER A 17 5.50 30.74 -40.11
CA SER A 17 4.61 31.92 -40.41
C SER A 17 3.06 31.90 -40.26
N GLY A 18 2.36 33.00 -39.89
CA GLY A 18 2.78 34.34 -39.42
C GLY A 18 1.77 35.49 -39.69
N ARG A 19 1.97 36.67 -39.03
CA ARG A 19 1.28 38.00 -39.17
C ARG A 19 -0.15 38.12 -38.55
N ALA A 20 -0.59 39.28 -37.99
CA ALA A 20 0.10 40.54 -37.62
C ALA A 20 -0.73 41.50 -36.71
N VAL A 21 -0.05 42.21 -35.77
CA VAL A 21 -0.25 43.65 -35.35
C VAL A 21 -1.60 44.01 -34.65
N ARG A 22 -1.69 44.76 -33.53
CA ARG A 22 -1.02 46.04 -33.13
C ARG A 22 -0.95 46.23 -31.58
N GLN A 23 0.25 46.51 -31.07
CA GLN A 23 0.68 47.56 -30.08
C GLN A 23 -0.25 48.01 -28.92
N ARG A 24 0.23 48.42 -27.73
CA ARG A 24 1.59 48.89 -27.34
C ARG A 24 1.82 48.82 -25.81
N HIS A 25 3.01 48.41 -25.36
CA HIS A 25 3.79 48.96 -24.22
C HIS A 25 5.15 48.22 -24.19
N ALA A 26 6.26 48.90 -23.85
CA ALA A 26 7.63 48.41 -24.11
C ALA A 26 8.55 48.40 -22.86
N ARG A 27 9.65 47.63 -22.93
CA ARG A 27 10.61 47.42 -21.83
C ARG A 27 12.06 47.66 -22.27
N VAL A 28 12.82 48.29 -21.36
CA VAL A 28 14.26 48.05 -21.08
C VAL A 28 15.31 48.59 -22.07
N LEU A 29 16.49 48.89 -21.46
CA LEU A 29 17.81 49.22 -22.02
C LEU A 29 18.06 50.65 -22.53
N ARG A 30 19.15 51.24 -22.01
CA ARG A 30 19.89 52.36 -22.61
C ARG A 30 21.38 52.06 -22.50
N TRP A 31 22.07 52.22 -23.62
CA TRP A 31 23.52 52.09 -23.79
C TRP A 31 23.89 53.22 -24.76
N PHE A 32 24.77 54.14 -24.39
CA PHE A 32 25.15 55.27 -25.25
C PHE A 32 26.56 55.77 -24.95
N GLY A 33 27.25 56.20 -26.00
CA GLY A 33 28.50 56.97 -25.93
C GLY A 33 28.59 57.94 -27.10
N ASN A 34 29.58 58.83 -27.02
CA ASN A 34 30.21 59.60 -28.10
C ASN A 34 29.32 60.45 -29.05
N VAL A 35 29.11 61.69 -28.59
CA VAL A 35 29.36 62.96 -29.33
C VAL A 35 29.94 62.86 -30.75
N ALA A 36 29.38 63.62 -31.71
CA ALA A 36 30.14 64.30 -32.79
C ALA A 36 29.33 65.42 -33.50
N VAL A 37 30.01 66.50 -33.95
CA VAL A 37 29.63 67.51 -34.99
C VAL A 37 28.45 68.48 -34.69
N MET A 38 28.32 69.72 -35.23
CA MET A 38 29.20 70.91 -35.50
C MET A 38 28.32 72.06 -36.10
N ILE A 39 28.90 73.25 -36.36
CA ILE A 39 28.49 74.33 -37.33
C ILE A 39 27.61 75.51 -36.83
N LEU A 40 28.21 76.71 -36.85
CA LEU A 40 27.75 78.11 -37.16
C LEU A 40 26.38 78.64 -36.61
N THR A 41 26.07 79.96 -36.53
CA THR A 41 26.60 81.19 -37.19
C THR A 41 26.73 82.42 -36.26
N LEU A 42 27.85 83.14 -36.42
CA LEU A 42 28.01 84.62 -36.56
C LEU A 42 27.06 85.63 -35.86
N ALA A 43 27.69 86.61 -35.19
CA ALA A 43 27.25 88.01 -35.14
C ALA A 43 28.47 88.96 -35.26
N ALA A 44 28.28 90.13 -35.87
CA ALA A 44 29.32 91.17 -36.10
C ALA A 44 29.16 92.33 -35.07
N CYS A 45 29.99 93.39 -35.00
CA CYS A 45 30.91 93.95 -36.00
C CYS A 45 32.08 94.74 -35.34
N ASN A 46 33.06 95.17 -36.16
CA ASN A 46 34.34 95.75 -35.72
C ASN A 46 34.34 97.29 -35.60
N ALA A 47 35.25 97.79 -34.77
CA ALA A 47 35.98 99.05 -35.00
C ALA A 47 37.49 98.74 -35.19
N ARG A 48 38.25 99.65 -35.79
CA ARG A 48 39.70 99.52 -36.09
C ARG A 48 40.51 100.42 -35.10
N ASP A 49 41.83 100.36 -34.92
CA ASP A 49 42.93 100.42 -35.91
C ASP A 49 44.31 99.91 -35.40
N THR A 50 45.19 99.60 -36.38
CA THR A 50 46.68 99.62 -36.37
C THR A 50 47.53 98.91 -35.27
N VAL A 51 48.08 97.72 -35.62
CA VAL A 51 49.55 97.38 -35.77
C VAL A 51 50.53 98.05 -34.77
N ALA A 52 51.43 97.39 -34.01
CA ALA A 52 51.91 96.00 -33.81
C ALA A 52 52.77 95.94 -32.49
N PRO A 53 53.43 94.83 -32.03
CA PRO A 53 53.53 93.45 -32.58
C PRO A 53 53.30 92.27 -31.58
N GLY A 54 53.00 91.07 -32.13
CA GLY A 54 53.49 89.79 -31.59
C GLY A 54 52.89 89.23 -30.28
N ALA A 55 51.62 88.82 -30.27
CA ALA A 55 51.00 88.02 -29.20
C ALA A 55 51.43 86.54 -29.20
N ALA A 56 50.94 85.76 -28.22
CA ALA A 56 51.39 84.39 -27.95
C ALA A 56 50.26 83.34 -27.92
N THR A 57 50.51 82.19 -28.55
CA THR A 57 49.68 80.97 -28.53
C THR A 57 50.25 79.89 -27.60
N VAL A 58 49.35 79.06 -27.07
CA VAL A 58 49.61 78.10 -25.99
C VAL A 58 49.07 76.71 -26.35
N THR A 59 49.84 75.66 -26.05
CA THR A 59 49.47 74.26 -26.36
C THR A 59 48.42 73.70 -25.37
N LYS A 60 47.48 72.91 -25.90
CA LYS A 60 46.24 72.44 -25.26
C LYS A 60 46.40 71.81 -23.86
N GLY A 61 45.55 72.23 -22.91
CA GLY A 61 45.50 71.72 -21.53
C GLY A 61 45.07 70.24 -21.45
N ALA A 62 45.63 69.53 -20.48
CA ALA A 62 45.57 68.07 -20.37
C ALA A 62 45.11 67.56 -18.99
N PHE A 63 44.86 66.26 -18.92
CA PHE A 63 44.72 65.54 -17.65
C PHE A 63 46.12 65.12 -17.16
N MET A 64 46.49 65.57 -15.96
CA MET A 64 47.82 65.41 -15.37
C MET A 64 47.95 64.16 -14.49
N GLY A 65 46.94 63.29 -14.46
CA GLY A 65 46.92 62.06 -13.67
C GLY A 65 46.21 62.20 -12.31
N THR A 66 46.64 61.37 -11.36
CA THR A 66 46.05 61.20 -10.04
C THR A 66 47.09 61.35 -8.94
N ALA A 67 46.73 62.02 -7.86
CA ALA A 67 47.47 62.00 -6.60
C ALA A 67 46.49 62.00 -5.41
N THR A 68 46.98 61.72 -4.21
CA THR A 68 46.18 61.82 -2.99
C THR A 68 45.86 63.28 -2.68
N VAL A 69 44.69 63.54 -2.10
CA VAL A 69 44.31 64.86 -1.54
C VAL A 69 45.42 65.41 -0.63
N GLY A 70 45.72 66.71 -0.77
CA GLY A 70 46.80 67.38 -0.03
C GLY A 70 48.23 67.05 -0.47
N THR A 71 48.45 66.23 -1.51
CA THR A 71 49.80 65.84 -2.00
C THR A 71 50.12 66.42 -3.38
N ALA A 72 51.40 66.47 -3.72
CA ALA A 72 51.87 66.93 -5.03
C ALA A 72 51.69 65.86 -6.10
N LEU A 73 51.35 66.29 -7.33
CA LEU A 73 51.52 65.45 -8.51
C LEU A 73 53.00 65.06 -8.67
N GLU A 74 53.23 63.80 -9.02
CA GLU A 74 54.57 63.23 -9.18
C GLU A 74 55.37 63.94 -10.28
N SER A 75 54.72 64.13 -11.44
CA SER A 75 55.19 64.97 -12.54
C SER A 75 54.74 66.43 -12.35
N PRO A 76 55.61 67.43 -12.64
CA PRO A 76 55.20 68.82 -12.68
C PRO A 76 54.22 69.09 -13.83
N VAL A 77 53.40 70.13 -13.67
CA VAL A 77 52.59 70.66 -14.77
C VAL A 77 53.47 71.52 -15.65
N ARG A 78 53.69 71.08 -16.90
CA ARG A 78 54.47 71.78 -17.91
C ARG A 78 53.57 72.62 -18.80
N PHE A 79 53.93 73.88 -18.96
CA PHE A 79 53.26 74.87 -19.79
C PHE A 79 54.28 75.46 -20.78
N VAL A 80 53.83 75.77 -22.00
CA VAL A 80 54.71 76.29 -23.06
C VAL A 80 54.01 77.46 -23.74
N VAL A 81 54.73 78.59 -23.82
CA VAL A 81 54.31 79.81 -24.49
C VAL A 81 55.09 79.93 -25.81
N THR A 82 54.36 80.06 -26.91
CA THR A 82 54.90 80.29 -28.25
C THR A 82 54.31 81.57 -28.83
N ASP A 83 54.95 82.22 -29.80
CA ASP A 83 54.28 83.23 -30.62
C ASP A 83 53.25 82.59 -31.58
N ASN A 84 52.53 83.43 -32.34
CA ASN A 84 51.55 82.99 -33.32
C ASN A 84 52.15 82.15 -34.48
N ASP A 85 53.46 82.21 -34.70
CA ASP A 85 54.19 81.44 -35.72
C ASP A 85 54.77 80.13 -35.15
N GLY A 86 54.63 79.89 -33.84
CA GLY A 86 55.04 78.69 -33.12
C GLY A 86 56.43 78.74 -32.49
N ASN A 87 57.12 79.90 -32.50
CA ASN A 87 58.44 80.04 -31.89
C ASN A 87 58.31 80.22 -30.36
N PRO A 88 59.19 79.62 -29.53
CA PRO A 88 59.12 79.75 -28.08
C PRO A 88 59.35 81.19 -27.58
N ARG A 89 58.57 81.62 -26.58
CA ARG A 89 58.64 82.96 -26.00
C ARG A 89 59.15 82.91 -24.56
N ALA A 90 60.39 83.36 -24.36
CA ALA A 90 61.05 83.47 -23.06
C ALA A 90 60.63 84.72 -22.26
N ASN A 91 60.84 84.69 -20.94
CA ASN A 91 60.54 85.77 -19.98
C ASN A 91 59.08 86.28 -19.98
N VAL A 92 58.12 85.48 -20.44
CA VAL A 92 56.68 85.77 -20.29
C VAL A 92 56.23 85.31 -18.91
N ALA A 93 55.46 86.13 -18.19
CA ALA A 93 54.89 85.72 -16.92
C ALA A 93 53.71 84.79 -17.12
N VAL A 94 53.65 83.74 -16.30
CA VAL A 94 52.57 82.76 -16.29
C VAL A 94 52.02 82.66 -14.87
N HIS A 95 50.76 83.06 -14.73
CA HIS A 95 49.99 83.01 -13.49
C HIS A 95 49.28 81.66 -13.34
N PHE A 96 49.39 81.05 -12.15
CA PHE A 96 48.88 79.73 -11.84
C PHE A 96 47.84 79.78 -10.71
N VAL A 97 46.58 79.47 -11.03
CA VAL A 97 45.46 79.45 -10.07
C VAL A 97 44.92 78.04 -9.94
N ALA A 98 45.09 77.44 -8.76
CA ALA A 98 44.54 76.11 -8.43
C ALA A 98 43.08 76.22 -7.93
N SER A 99 42.29 75.17 -8.12
CA SER A 99 40.92 75.09 -7.63
C SER A 99 40.84 74.69 -6.15
N GLY A 100 39.98 75.36 -5.38
CA GLY A 100 39.74 75.02 -3.97
C GLY A 100 40.93 75.45 -3.10
N ASP A 101 41.45 74.51 -2.31
CA ASP A 101 42.62 74.66 -1.44
C ASP A 101 43.90 74.01 -2.03
N GLY A 102 43.87 73.64 -3.32
CA GLY A 102 45.08 73.26 -4.05
C GLY A 102 46.07 74.42 -4.17
N ARG A 103 47.36 74.13 -4.36
CA ARG A 103 48.42 75.15 -4.35
C ARG A 103 49.59 74.82 -5.28
N VAL A 104 50.34 75.85 -5.66
CA VAL A 104 51.64 75.77 -6.34
C VAL A 104 52.72 76.43 -5.47
N PRO A 105 54.02 76.12 -5.64
CA PRO A 105 55.09 76.74 -4.84
C PRO A 105 55.26 78.25 -5.09
N THR A 106 54.81 78.73 -6.25
CA THR A 106 54.82 80.15 -6.62
C THR A 106 53.69 80.36 -7.64
N GLU A 107 52.85 81.38 -7.43
CA GLU A 107 51.65 81.64 -8.24
C GLU A 107 51.96 82.38 -9.55
N GLN A 108 53.17 82.90 -9.72
CA GLN A 108 53.66 83.54 -10.93
C GLN A 108 55.09 83.08 -11.20
N LEU A 109 55.37 82.60 -12.41
CA LEU A 109 56.71 82.19 -12.84
C LEU A 109 56.97 82.69 -14.27
N LEU A 110 58.23 82.95 -14.60
CA LEU A 110 58.65 83.33 -15.96
C LEU A 110 58.99 82.09 -16.79
N THR A 111 58.71 82.14 -18.09
CA THR A 111 59.15 81.11 -19.06
C THR A 111 60.65 81.18 -19.34
N ASP A 112 61.29 80.03 -19.48
CA ASP A 112 62.71 79.89 -19.82
C ASP A 112 63.03 80.22 -21.30
N ASN A 113 64.30 80.09 -21.67
CA ASN A 113 64.80 80.31 -23.04
C ASN A 113 64.22 79.34 -24.10
N THR A 114 63.45 78.33 -23.69
CA THR A 114 62.69 77.40 -24.56
C THR A 114 61.19 77.69 -24.54
N GLY A 115 60.75 78.80 -23.95
CA GLY A 115 59.33 79.17 -23.79
C GLY A 115 58.60 78.29 -22.78
N THR A 116 59.32 77.50 -21.98
CA THR A 116 58.76 76.55 -21.02
C THR A 116 58.64 77.17 -19.64
N VAL A 117 57.58 76.83 -18.90
CA VAL A 117 57.57 76.93 -17.43
C VAL A 117 56.96 75.66 -16.83
N GLU A 118 57.47 75.23 -15.68
CA GLU A 118 57.03 74.02 -14.97
C GLU A 118 56.70 74.32 -13.51
N THR A 119 55.59 73.77 -12.99
CA THR A 119 55.20 73.95 -11.58
C THR A 119 54.69 72.66 -10.94
N ARG A 120 55.07 72.40 -9.68
CA ARG A 120 54.61 71.21 -8.93
C ARG A 120 53.28 71.51 -8.22
N TRP A 121 52.18 71.19 -8.89
CA TRP A 121 50.83 71.35 -8.34
C TRP A 121 50.56 70.37 -7.19
N THR A 122 50.22 70.90 -6.03
CA THR A 122 49.66 70.18 -4.88
C THR A 122 48.14 70.21 -4.96
N LEU A 123 47.51 69.03 -4.94
CA LEU A 123 46.05 68.91 -4.95
C LEU A 123 45.48 69.34 -3.58
N GLY A 124 44.31 69.97 -3.60
CA GLY A 124 43.56 70.36 -2.41
C GLY A 124 43.02 69.16 -1.60
N THR A 125 42.41 69.42 -0.46
CA THR A 125 41.93 68.39 0.48
C THR A 125 40.63 67.72 0.06
N LEU A 126 39.88 68.27 -0.91
CA LEU A 126 38.65 67.67 -1.44
C LEU A 126 38.92 66.66 -2.58
N ALA A 127 38.46 65.42 -2.43
CA ALA A 127 38.60 64.38 -3.44
C ALA A 127 37.69 64.59 -4.66
N GLY A 128 38.15 64.18 -5.85
CA GLY A 128 37.48 64.35 -7.13
C GLY A 128 38.31 65.14 -8.15
N MET A 129 37.66 65.59 -9.22
CA MET A 129 38.32 66.33 -10.31
C MET A 129 38.63 67.77 -9.90
N GLN A 130 39.91 68.07 -9.72
CA GLN A 130 40.44 69.41 -9.47
C GLN A 130 41.01 70.03 -10.76
N LYS A 131 41.29 71.34 -10.73
CA LYS A 131 41.78 72.14 -11.85
C LYS A 131 42.99 72.99 -11.45
N LEU A 132 43.90 73.19 -12.40
CA LEU A 132 44.92 74.24 -12.35
C LEU A 132 44.78 75.07 -13.62
N THR A 133 44.59 76.37 -13.47
CA THR A 133 44.52 77.32 -14.58
C THR A 133 45.86 78.01 -14.72
N ALA A 134 46.47 77.95 -15.90
CA ALA A 134 47.70 78.66 -16.25
C ALA A 134 47.37 79.75 -17.28
N THR A 135 47.74 80.99 -17.00
CA THR A 135 47.44 82.16 -17.85
C THR A 135 48.73 82.92 -18.09
N ALA A 136 49.17 83.02 -19.34
CA ALA A 136 50.23 83.96 -19.72
C ALA A 136 49.64 85.33 -20.07
N ASP A 137 50.43 86.39 -19.93
CA ASP A 137 50.02 87.74 -20.35
C ASP A 137 49.53 87.76 -21.81
N ASP A 138 48.47 88.53 -22.07
CA ASP A 138 47.77 88.64 -23.37
C ASP A 138 47.31 87.30 -24.01
N SER A 139 47.21 86.22 -23.23
CA SER A 139 46.79 84.88 -23.71
C SER A 139 45.48 84.38 -23.08
N ALA A 140 44.85 83.38 -23.71
CA ALA A 140 43.67 82.72 -23.15
C ALA A 140 44.06 81.71 -22.05
N PRO A 141 43.35 81.69 -20.90
CA PRO A 141 43.68 80.82 -19.77
C PRO A 141 43.53 79.33 -20.10
N LEU A 142 44.57 78.54 -19.82
CA LEU A 142 44.63 77.12 -20.08
C LEU A 142 44.28 76.32 -18.81
N THR A 143 43.28 75.44 -18.88
CA THR A 143 42.92 74.57 -17.75
C THR A 143 43.57 73.19 -17.87
N PHE A 144 44.48 72.88 -16.95
CA PHE A 144 44.88 71.51 -16.64
C PHE A 144 43.93 70.90 -15.60
N THR A 145 43.83 69.57 -15.58
CA THR A 145 42.96 68.84 -14.66
C THR A 145 43.68 67.66 -14.02
N ALA A 146 43.31 67.29 -12.80
CA ALA A 146 43.81 66.10 -12.11
C ALA A 146 42.72 65.53 -11.21
N SER A 147 42.79 64.23 -10.92
CA SER A 147 41.85 63.57 -10.01
C SER A 147 42.50 63.36 -8.65
N ALA A 148 42.06 64.12 -7.66
CA ALA A 148 42.45 63.92 -6.26
C ALA A 148 41.73 62.69 -5.70
N ILE A 149 42.50 61.72 -5.22
CA ILE A 149 42.00 60.50 -4.57
C ILE A 149 41.97 60.75 -3.05
N ALA A 150 40.93 60.28 -2.36
CA ALA A 150 40.85 60.35 -0.90
C ALA A 150 42.10 59.71 -0.24
N ASP A 151 42.51 60.26 0.90
CA ASP A 151 43.62 59.71 1.69
C ASP A 151 43.21 58.38 2.36
N ARG A 152 44.15 57.71 3.01
CA ARG A 152 43.89 56.44 3.70
C ARG A 152 42.74 56.59 4.72
N PRO A 153 41.91 55.54 4.91
CA PRO A 153 40.84 55.54 5.90
C PRO A 153 41.30 56.01 7.28
N ALA A 154 40.68 57.07 7.78
CA ALA A 154 40.92 57.58 9.14
C ALA A 154 39.79 57.16 10.09
N SER A 155 38.57 57.00 9.60
CA SER A 155 37.46 56.46 10.38
C SER A 155 36.49 55.60 9.56
N VAL A 156 35.80 54.70 10.25
CA VAL A 156 34.70 53.90 9.73
C VAL A 156 33.44 54.29 10.49
N ILE A 157 32.44 54.80 9.80
CA ILE A 157 31.14 55.19 10.35
C ILE A 157 30.14 54.09 9.99
N LEU A 158 29.43 53.58 10.99
CA LEU A 158 28.42 52.52 10.83
C LEU A 158 27.02 53.11 11.05
N GLY A 159 26.03 52.62 10.30
CA GLY A 159 24.64 53.08 10.42
C GLY A 159 24.01 52.79 11.79
N THR A 160 24.48 51.75 12.46
CA THR A 160 24.19 51.43 13.87
C THR A 160 25.42 50.81 14.53
N ASN A 161 25.57 51.00 15.85
CA ASN A 161 26.60 50.35 16.67
C ASN A 161 26.07 49.14 17.48
N ALA A 162 24.76 48.95 17.52
CA ALA A 162 24.10 47.78 18.11
C ALA A 162 22.86 47.36 17.30
N ALA A 163 22.50 46.09 17.38
CA ALA A 163 21.23 45.55 16.90
C ALA A 163 20.77 44.37 17.78
N GLN A 164 19.47 44.09 17.75
CA GLN A 164 18.86 42.96 18.45
C GLN A 164 18.06 42.11 17.45
N MET A 165 18.21 40.79 17.51
CA MET A 165 17.42 39.82 16.73
C MET A 165 16.66 38.89 17.68
N VAL A 166 15.35 38.75 17.44
CA VAL A 166 14.43 37.92 18.25
C VAL A 166 13.92 36.67 17.53
N ILE A 167 14.30 36.52 16.25
CA ILE A 167 14.00 35.38 15.37
C ILE A 167 15.34 34.76 14.95
N LEU A 168 15.44 33.41 14.97
CA LEU A 168 16.60 32.71 14.41
C LEU A 168 16.44 32.50 12.90
N GLY A 169 17.55 32.52 12.16
CA GLY A 169 17.55 32.54 10.69
C GLY A 169 17.23 33.91 10.07
N ASP A 170 16.83 34.91 10.87
CA ASP A 170 16.72 36.30 10.42
C ASP A 170 18.10 36.95 10.23
N THR A 171 18.19 37.98 9.39
CA THR A 171 19.45 38.59 8.93
C THR A 171 19.47 40.10 9.11
N VAL A 172 20.25 40.58 10.09
CA VAL A 172 20.56 42.01 10.22
C VAL A 172 21.57 42.45 9.16
N ARG A 173 21.39 43.65 8.62
CA ARG A 173 22.35 44.34 7.74
C ARG A 173 22.76 45.67 8.36
N THR A 174 24.03 46.04 8.26
CA THR A 174 24.52 47.37 8.63
C THR A 174 25.21 48.03 7.44
N TRP A 175 24.94 49.33 7.23
CA TRP A 175 25.63 50.11 6.21
C TRP A 175 26.88 50.76 6.81
N ARG A 176 27.84 51.07 5.95
CA ARG A 176 29.14 51.63 6.32
C ARG A 176 29.53 52.78 5.39
N LEU A 177 30.05 53.85 5.97
CA LEU A 177 30.72 54.95 5.28
C LEU A 177 32.16 55.01 5.80
N ILE A 178 33.14 55.11 4.92
CA ILE A 178 34.55 55.17 5.27
C ILE A 178 35.05 56.53 4.82
N VAL A 179 35.70 57.27 5.72
CA VAL A 179 36.26 58.58 5.39
C VAL A 179 37.73 58.69 5.78
N ASP A 180 38.45 59.48 5.00
CA ASP A 180 39.80 59.92 5.32
C ASP A 180 39.80 61.01 6.40
N ARG A 181 41.00 61.54 6.73
CA ARG A 181 41.17 62.60 7.74
C ARG A 181 40.61 63.98 7.35
N TYR A 182 40.20 64.15 6.10
CA TYR A 182 39.60 65.37 5.55
C TYR A 182 38.08 65.25 5.35
N GLY A 183 37.51 64.05 5.57
CA GLY A 183 36.09 63.77 5.42
C GLY A 183 35.70 63.23 4.04
N ASN A 184 36.66 62.96 3.15
CA ASN A 184 36.35 62.40 1.83
C ASN A 184 35.94 60.94 1.94
N SER A 185 34.90 60.53 1.20
CA SER A 185 34.52 59.13 1.07
C SER A 185 35.63 58.31 0.41
N SER A 186 36.12 57.28 1.11
CA SER A 186 37.13 56.35 0.59
C SER A 186 36.48 55.09 0.02
N ASN A 187 37.00 54.61 -1.12
CA ASN A 187 36.51 53.42 -1.83
C ASN A 187 37.18 52.11 -1.35
N VAL A 188 37.90 52.13 -0.22
CA VAL A 188 38.48 50.92 0.39
C VAL A 188 37.35 50.04 0.92
N GLU A 189 37.19 48.82 0.40
CA GLU A 189 36.22 47.87 0.94
C GLU A 189 36.65 47.35 2.33
N PRO A 190 35.80 47.41 3.37
CA PRO A 190 36.18 47.02 4.72
C PRO A 190 36.02 45.52 4.95
N VAL A 191 36.93 44.97 5.75
CA VAL A 191 36.84 43.61 6.27
C VAL A 191 35.90 43.60 7.48
N PHE A 192 34.90 42.72 7.43
CA PHE A 192 34.05 42.38 8.57
C PHE A 192 34.60 41.14 9.28
N THR A 193 34.75 41.17 10.60
CA THR A 193 35.22 40.03 11.40
C THR A 193 34.35 39.84 12.62
N ILE A 194 33.88 38.62 12.87
CA ILE A 194 33.27 38.24 14.15
C ILE A 194 34.42 38.06 15.15
N GLU A 195 34.54 38.91 16.15
CA GLU A 195 35.57 38.82 17.20
C GLU A 195 35.20 37.81 18.28
N SER A 196 33.89 37.70 18.58
CA SER A 196 33.33 36.80 19.58
C SER A 196 31.86 36.52 19.27
N GLY A 197 31.32 35.42 19.81
CA GLY A 197 29.91 35.03 19.62
C GLY A 197 29.59 34.41 18.26
N ALA A 198 30.53 33.70 17.64
CA ALA A 198 30.33 33.03 16.35
C ALA A 198 29.23 31.94 16.36
N ASP A 199 28.88 31.40 17.53
CA ASP A 199 27.73 30.50 17.68
C ASP A 199 26.39 31.26 17.60
N ALA A 200 26.38 32.53 18.00
CA ALA A 200 25.16 33.35 18.01
C ALA A 200 24.82 33.91 16.62
N VAL A 201 25.83 34.27 15.82
CA VAL A 201 25.64 34.77 14.44
C VAL A 201 26.66 34.21 13.46
N ALA A 202 26.24 34.01 12.20
CA ALA A 202 27.13 33.72 11.09
C ALA A 202 27.10 34.87 10.06
N ALA A 203 28.18 35.06 9.29
CA ALA A 203 28.19 36.01 8.18
C ALA A 203 27.42 35.42 6.98
N ALA A 204 26.45 36.18 6.46
CA ALA A 204 25.63 35.78 5.30
C ALA A 204 26.08 36.46 4.00
N SER A 205 26.60 37.69 4.11
CA SER A 205 27.30 38.45 3.05
C SER A 205 28.07 39.60 3.72
N PRO A 206 28.99 40.32 3.05
CA PRO A 206 29.64 41.49 3.64
C PRO A 206 28.62 42.49 4.22
N GLY A 207 28.78 42.85 5.49
CA GLY A 207 27.84 43.71 6.23
C GLY A 207 26.51 43.06 6.63
N ALA A 208 26.32 41.75 6.47
CA ALA A 208 25.08 41.04 6.80
C ALA A 208 25.31 39.77 7.63
N PHE A 209 24.54 39.62 8.72
CA PHE A 209 24.74 38.57 9.71
C PHE A 209 23.43 37.87 10.05
N VAL A 210 23.42 36.54 9.98
CA VAL A 210 22.25 35.70 10.24
C VAL A 210 22.30 35.15 11.68
N ALA A 211 21.18 35.23 12.40
CA ALA A 211 21.04 34.70 13.75
C ALA A 211 21.05 33.15 13.75
N ARG A 212 21.90 32.53 14.59
CA ARG A 212 22.03 31.06 14.71
C ARG A 212 21.71 30.52 16.10
N ALA A 213 22.10 31.21 17.17
CA ALA A 213 21.81 30.79 18.55
C ALA A 213 21.62 31.98 19.50
N ARG A 214 21.08 31.74 20.70
CA ARG A 214 20.97 32.75 21.76
C ARG A 214 22.38 33.18 22.22
N GLY A 215 22.65 34.48 22.24
CA GLY A 215 23.95 35.01 22.67
C GLY A 215 24.16 36.48 22.29
N SER A 216 25.41 36.92 22.31
CA SER A 216 25.81 38.24 21.81
C SER A 216 27.10 38.11 21.01
N ALA A 217 27.16 38.74 19.85
CA ALA A 217 28.30 38.70 18.94
C ALA A 217 28.89 40.10 18.73
N ARG A 218 30.23 40.19 18.77
CA ARG A 218 30.95 41.44 18.53
C ARG A 218 31.56 41.42 17.13
N ILE A 219 31.13 42.34 16.29
CA ILE A 219 31.62 42.52 14.92
C ILE A 219 32.63 43.68 14.91
N ARG A 220 33.84 43.41 14.39
CA ARG A 220 34.80 44.42 13.96
C ARG A 220 34.56 44.75 12.49
N VAL A 221 34.58 46.03 12.15
CA VAL A 221 34.63 46.52 10.77
C VAL A 221 35.92 47.30 10.61
N GLN A 222 36.80 46.90 9.69
CA GLN A 222 38.13 47.48 9.54
C GLN A 222 38.41 47.86 8.08
N ALA A 223 38.91 49.09 7.87
CA ALA A 223 39.43 49.58 6.59
C ALA A 223 40.82 50.18 6.85
N ASP A 224 41.87 49.62 6.24
CA ASP A 224 43.26 49.89 6.61
C ASP A 224 43.47 49.84 8.15
N THR A 225 43.89 50.94 8.78
CA THR A 225 44.09 51.05 10.22
C THR A 225 42.83 51.47 10.98
N ALA A 226 41.83 52.04 10.29
CA ALA A 226 40.59 52.52 10.88
C ALA A 226 39.65 51.35 11.25
N LYS A 227 39.05 51.43 12.44
CA LYS A 227 38.20 50.36 13.01
C LYS A 227 36.92 50.94 13.61
N ALA A 228 35.82 50.23 13.41
CA ALA A 228 34.56 50.40 14.12
C ALA A 228 34.05 49.07 14.67
N TYR A 229 33.11 49.13 15.61
CA TYR A 229 32.53 47.96 16.24
C TYR A 229 31.00 48.02 16.24
N PHE A 230 30.38 46.86 16.04
CA PHE A 230 28.94 46.66 16.00
C PHE A 230 28.59 45.41 16.82
N VAL A 231 27.62 45.50 17.73
CA VAL A 231 27.23 44.39 18.61
C VAL A 231 25.85 43.87 18.22
N ILE A 232 25.73 42.55 18.06
CA ILE A 232 24.47 41.88 17.73
C ILE A 232 24.04 41.03 18.92
N ALA A 233 22.96 41.43 19.60
CA ALA A 233 22.32 40.61 20.62
C ALA A 233 21.27 39.69 19.96
N VAL A 234 21.44 38.37 20.11
CA VAL A 234 20.46 37.38 19.64
C VAL A 234 19.71 36.84 20.84
N THR A 235 18.46 37.25 21.00
CA THR A 235 17.59 36.90 22.12
C THR A 235 16.29 36.30 21.60
N PRO A 236 16.29 35.01 21.20
CA PRO A 236 15.09 34.39 20.64
C PRO A 236 13.93 34.44 21.62
N GLY A 237 12.74 34.75 21.11
CA GLY A 237 11.50 34.60 21.87
C GLY A 237 11.23 33.14 22.23
N VAL A 238 10.34 32.91 23.19
CA VAL A 238 9.80 31.56 23.43
C VAL A 238 8.75 31.29 22.34
N PRO A 239 8.80 30.16 21.62
CA PRO A 239 7.79 29.83 20.62
C PRO A 239 6.37 29.85 21.22
N VAL A 240 5.41 30.43 20.49
CA VAL A 240 4.00 30.45 20.87
C VAL A 240 3.21 29.69 19.81
N ILE A 241 2.21 28.89 20.20
CA ILE A 241 1.36 28.10 19.29
C ILE A 241 -0.08 28.59 19.39
N GLU A 242 -0.47 29.46 18.46
CA GLU A 242 -1.78 30.14 18.43
C GLU A 242 -2.89 29.25 17.84
N SER A 243 -2.56 28.38 16.88
CA SER A 243 -3.44 27.35 16.36
C SER A 243 -2.65 26.21 15.71
N VAL A 244 -3.29 25.05 15.55
CA VAL A 244 -2.78 23.95 14.72
C VAL A 244 -3.94 23.44 13.88
N ALA A 245 -3.75 23.40 12.55
CA ALA A 245 -4.75 22.96 11.59
C ALA A 245 -4.30 21.65 10.91
N PRO A 246 -5.19 20.65 10.74
CA PRO A 246 -6.58 20.59 11.23
C PRO A 246 -6.67 20.45 12.76
N ASP A 247 -7.82 20.81 13.35
CA ASP A 247 -8.02 20.80 14.82
C ASP A 247 -7.96 19.39 15.46
N THR A 248 -8.00 18.33 14.66
CA THR A 248 -7.70 16.96 15.10
C THR A 248 -6.66 16.37 14.17
N LEU A 249 -5.48 16.07 14.72
CA LEU A 249 -4.35 15.54 13.98
C LEU A 249 -4.52 14.04 13.76
N VAL A 250 -4.16 13.58 12.56
CA VAL A 250 -4.24 12.18 12.13
C VAL A 250 -2.89 11.81 11.51
N PRO A 251 -2.30 10.65 11.86
CA PRO A 251 -1.06 10.15 11.25
C PRO A 251 -1.07 10.17 9.71
N GLY A 252 0.09 10.41 9.11
CA GLY A 252 0.27 10.47 7.65
C GLY A 252 -0.29 11.72 6.97
N ARG A 253 -0.72 12.77 7.71
CA ARG A 253 -1.27 14.01 7.15
C ARG A 253 -0.34 15.20 7.35
N THR A 254 -0.37 16.14 6.40
CA THR A 254 0.27 17.45 6.56
C THR A 254 -0.53 18.29 7.56
N ILE A 255 0.18 19.03 8.41
CA ILE A 255 -0.38 19.96 9.39
C ILE A 255 0.23 21.34 9.21
N THR A 256 -0.48 22.38 9.65
CA THR A 256 0.04 23.74 9.76
C THR A 256 -0.06 24.21 11.20
N ILE A 257 1.07 24.64 11.77
CA ILE A 257 1.17 25.23 13.10
C ILE A 257 1.30 26.75 12.89
N THR A 258 0.38 27.53 13.46
CA THR A 258 0.39 29.00 13.43
C THR A 258 0.81 29.52 14.81
N GLY A 259 1.56 30.61 14.84
CA GLY A 259 2.05 31.15 16.11
C GLY A 259 3.07 32.26 15.93
N ASN A 260 4.03 32.35 16.85
CA ASN A 260 5.06 33.38 16.88
C ASN A 260 6.40 32.85 17.40
N TYR A 261 7.48 33.56 17.06
CA TYR A 261 8.87 33.27 17.44
C TYR A 261 9.43 31.93 16.91
N PHE A 262 8.93 31.47 15.76
CA PHE A 262 9.53 30.35 15.03
C PHE A 262 10.78 30.80 14.26
N ALA A 263 11.74 29.91 14.03
CA ALA A 263 12.91 30.23 13.21
C ALA A 263 12.56 30.26 11.71
N LEU A 264 13.38 30.94 10.91
CA LEU A 264 13.26 30.99 9.45
C LEU A 264 13.96 29.81 8.74
N THR A 265 14.62 28.91 9.48
CA THR A 265 15.28 27.73 8.92
C THR A 265 14.92 26.45 9.71
N PRO A 266 14.59 25.31 9.04
CA PRO A 266 14.13 24.12 9.74
C PRO A 266 15.16 23.44 10.65
N ASP A 267 16.46 23.63 10.41
CA ASP A 267 17.56 23.10 11.25
C ASP A 267 17.57 23.67 12.67
N LEU A 268 16.89 24.80 12.89
CA LEU A 268 16.81 25.51 14.17
C LEU A 268 15.48 25.30 14.90
N ILE A 269 14.62 24.37 14.44
CA ILE A 269 13.32 24.06 15.03
C ILE A 269 13.16 22.55 15.24
N ASP A 270 12.85 22.16 16.47
CA ASP A 270 12.34 20.81 16.77
C ASP A 270 10.82 20.85 16.97
N VAL A 271 10.08 20.07 16.19
CA VAL A 271 8.61 19.91 16.34
C VAL A 271 8.31 18.47 16.74
N SER A 272 7.53 18.28 17.81
CA SER A 272 7.14 16.94 18.29
C SER A 272 5.74 16.88 18.88
N ILE A 273 5.09 15.71 18.79
CA ILE A 273 3.85 15.38 19.49
C ILE A 273 3.90 13.94 19.99
N ALA A 274 3.39 13.67 21.20
CA ALA A 274 3.44 12.35 21.84
C ALA A 274 4.85 11.71 21.87
N GLY A 275 5.91 12.54 21.90
CA GLY A 275 7.32 12.10 21.85
C GLY A 275 7.88 11.87 20.45
N VAL A 276 7.05 11.83 19.41
CA VAL A 276 7.45 11.62 18.01
C VAL A 276 7.84 12.96 17.38
N LYS A 277 9.01 13.04 16.72
CA LYS A 277 9.42 14.21 15.92
C LYS A 277 8.71 14.26 14.57
N LEU A 278 8.37 15.45 14.10
CA LEU A 278 7.71 15.67 12.81
C LEU A 278 8.72 16.21 11.77
N PRO A 279 8.81 15.64 10.55
CA PRO A 279 9.51 16.28 9.45
C PRO A 279 8.83 17.59 9.04
N ILE A 280 9.60 18.68 9.10
CA ILE A 280 9.20 20.03 8.71
C ILE A 280 9.36 20.21 7.20
N THR A 281 8.36 20.78 6.52
CA THR A 281 8.35 20.99 5.07
C THR A 281 8.45 22.46 4.67
N ARG A 282 7.93 23.39 5.48
CA ARG A 282 8.09 24.86 5.30
C ARG A 282 8.11 25.56 6.65
N VAL A 283 8.81 26.69 6.73
CA VAL A 283 8.91 27.53 7.94
C VAL A 283 8.81 29.01 7.59
N SER A 284 8.40 29.79 8.58
CA SER A 284 8.35 31.25 8.62
C SER A 284 8.18 31.66 10.09
N GLN A 285 8.42 32.93 10.44
CA GLN A 285 8.39 33.40 11.84
C GLN A 285 7.07 33.14 12.59
N ASN A 286 5.97 32.96 11.85
CA ASN A 286 4.61 32.77 12.37
C ASN A 286 3.88 31.52 11.84
N SER A 287 4.49 30.72 10.96
CA SER A 287 3.89 29.47 10.48
C SER A 287 4.92 28.38 10.15
N ILE A 288 4.66 27.16 10.63
CA ILE A 288 5.41 25.94 10.30
C ILE A 288 4.45 24.96 9.61
N GLN A 289 4.83 24.43 8.45
CA GLN A 289 4.21 23.24 7.88
C GLN A 289 5.07 22.02 8.17
N ALA A 290 4.43 20.94 8.61
CA ALA A 290 5.07 19.68 8.92
C ALA A 290 4.17 18.50 8.51
N VAL A 291 4.72 17.30 8.42
CA VAL A 291 3.94 16.08 8.17
C VAL A 291 3.92 15.22 9.43
N LEU A 292 2.74 14.79 9.87
CA LEU A 292 2.63 13.76 10.90
C LEU A 292 3.14 12.43 10.32
N PRO A 293 4.07 11.72 10.98
CA PRO A 293 4.48 10.37 10.57
C PRO A 293 3.31 9.38 10.45
N ALA A 294 3.54 8.25 9.77
CA ALA A 294 2.55 7.19 9.60
C ALA A 294 2.10 6.58 10.94
N GLY A 295 0.96 5.88 10.96
CA GLY A 295 0.32 5.40 12.19
C GLY A 295 1.23 4.53 13.07
N GLY A 296 2.04 3.67 12.46
CA GLY A 296 3.02 2.82 13.16
C GLY A 296 4.15 3.56 13.89
N ALA A 297 4.30 4.88 13.72
CA ALA A 297 5.23 5.69 14.52
C ALA A 297 4.66 6.04 15.92
N PHE A 298 3.37 5.81 16.16
CA PHE A 298 2.68 6.09 17.40
C PHE A 298 2.16 4.79 18.04
N ALA A 299 2.25 4.67 19.37
CA ALA A 299 1.62 3.57 20.10
C ALA A 299 0.09 3.63 19.94
N CYS A 300 -0.59 2.48 19.83
CA CYS A 300 -2.05 2.50 19.75
C CYS A 300 -2.68 3.04 21.03
N ALA A 301 -3.54 4.04 20.90
CA ALA A 301 -4.15 4.77 22.00
C ALA A 301 -5.50 5.39 21.53
N PRO A 302 -6.43 5.65 22.47
CA PRO A 302 -7.65 6.40 22.16
C PRO A 302 -7.35 7.80 21.62
N THR A 303 -8.34 8.37 20.93
CA THR A 303 -8.33 9.79 20.56
C THR A 303 -8.22 10.66 21.82
N ALA A 304 -7.12 11.42 21.95
CA ALA A 304 -6.82 12.17 23.18
C ALA A 304 -6.10 13.51 22.90
N LEU A 305 -6.16 14.45 23.85
CA LEU A 305 -5.35 15.66 23.82
C LEU A 305 -3.88 15.30 24.06
N GLN A 306 -3.00 15.71 23.15
CA GLN A 306 -1.56 15.50 23.22
C GLN A 306 -0.81 16.84 23.13
N ALA A 307 0.29 16.96 23.85
CA ALA A 307 1.11 18.16 23.82
C ALA A 307 1.92 18.22 22.51
N MET A 308 1.46 19.06 21.57
CA MET A 308 2.29 19.55 20.47
C MET A 308 3.34 20.50 21.05
N ARG A 309 4.62 20.29 20.71
CA ARG A 309 5.76 21.08 21.18
C ARG A 309 6.54 21.62 20.00
N VAL A 310 6.93 22.89 20.09
CA VAL A 310 7.83 23.58 19.16
C VAL A 310 8.99 24.15 19.97
N THR A 311 10.20 23.64 19.73
CA THR A 311 11.41 24.02 20.44
C THR A 311 12.35 24.80 19.51
N VAL A 312 12.75 26.00 19.91
CA VAL A 312 13.70 26.86 19.20
C VAL A 312 14.74 27.36 20.21
N ALA A 313 16.03 27.20 19.94
CA ALA A 313 17.12 27.59 20.87
C ALA A 313 16.93 27.06 22.31
N GLY A 314 16.48 25.81 22.46
CA GLY A 314 16.13 25.18 23.75
C GLY A 314 14.88 25.72 24.44
N SER A 315 14.30 26.81 23.94
CA SER A 315 13.06 27.41 24.46
C SER A 315 11.86 26.69 23.81
N THR A 316 10.92 26.17 24.61
CA THR A 316 9.85 25.29 24.10
C THR A 316 8.46 25.91 24.32
N GLY A 317 7.75 26.18 23.22
CA GLY A 317 6.32 26.42 23.23
C GLY A 317 5.54 25.10 23.19
N GLN A 318 4.38 25.03 23.84
CA GLN A 318 3.52 23.86 23.77
C GLN A 318 2.02 24.18 23.78
N ARG A 319 1.22 23.31 23.16
CA ARG A 319 -0.24 23.38 23.12
C ARG A 319 -0.83 21.98 23.12
N SER A 320 -1.91 21.78 23.86
CA SER A 320 -2.73 20.55 23.78
C SER A 320 -3.54 20.55 22.49
N VAL A 321 -3.38 19.51 21.67
CA VAL A 321 -4.12 19.32 20.41
C VAL A 321 -4.67 17.89 20.37
N PRO A 322 -5.93 17.65 19.94
CA PRO A 322 -6.46 16.31 19.72
C PRO A 322 -5.61 15.53 18.71
N LEU A 323 -5.13 14.35 19.11
CA LEU A 323 -4.43 13.39 18.26
C LEU A 323 -5.26 12.10 18.18
N ARG A 324 -5.65 11.71 16.96
CA ARG A 324 -6.38 10.47 16.67
C ARG A 324 -5.45 9.48 15.98
N ILE A 325 -4.89 8.56 16.75
CA ILE A 325 -4.02 7.47 16.25
C ILE A 325 -4.87 6.29 15.77
N ALA A 326 -5.88 5.91 16.55
CA ALA A 326 -6.78 4.81 16.25
C ALA A 326 -7.81 5.17 15.15
N ASN A 327 -8.11 4.19 14.30
CA ASN A 327 -9.25 4.22 13.40
C ASN A 327 -10.55 4.13 14.24
N ARG A 328 -11.33 5.22 14.29
CA ARG A 328 -12.58 5.25 15.07
C ARG A 328 -13.71 4.55 14.34
N VAL A 329 -14.41 3.65 15.04
CA VAL A 329 -15.55 2.87 14.55
C VAL A 329 -16.72 3.02 15.53
N THR A 330 -17.89 3.37 15.03
CA THR A 330 -19.14 3.42 15.79
C THR A 330 -20.08 2.38 15.19
N LEU A 331 -20.76 1.58 16.03
CA LEU A 331 -21.72 0.57 15.60
C LEU A 331 -23.00 0.62 16.44
N ALA A 332 -24.16 0.65 15.79
CA ALA A 332 -25.44 0.25 16.34
C ALA A 332 -25.55 -1.29 16.41
N ALA A 333 -26.50 -1.81 17.18
CA ALA A 333 -26.75 -3.25 17.23
C ALA A 333 -27.12 -3.78 15.83
N GLY A 334 -26.49 -4.87 15.42
CA GLY A 334 -26.63 -5.46 14.08
C GLY A 334 -25.65 -4.90 13.03
N GLU A 335 -24.93 -3.80 13.28
CA GLU A 335 -23.95 -3.26 12.35
C GLU A 335 -22.58 -3.96 12.45
N SER A 336 -21.88 -4.04 11.31
CA SER A 336 -20.50 -4.54 11.24
C SER A 336 -19.59 -3.68 10.37
N ALA A 337 -18.29 -3.74 10.66
CA ALA A 337 -17.24 -3.04 9.93
C ALA A 337 -16.09 -3.99 9.55
N ASN A 338 -15.75 -4.02 8.26
CA ASN A 338 -14.66 -4.80 7.71
C ASN A 338 -13.42 -3.91 7.56
N LEU A 339 -12.43 -4.10 8.43
CA LEU A 339 -11.22 -3.28 8.52
C LEU A 339 -10.12 -3.89 7.64
N LEU A 340 -10.34 -3.79 6.33
CA LEU A 340 -9.53 -4.44 5.28
C LEU A 340 -8.21 -3.71 4.97
N ASN A 341 -7.87 -2.65 5.72
CA ASN A 341 -6.57 -1.98 5.68
C ASN A 341 -5.74 -2.33 6.92
N ILE A 342 -4.47 -2.71 6.75
CA ILE A 342 -3.56 -3.07 7.84
C ILE A 342 -3.37 -1.95 8.88
N GLU A 343 -3.42 -0.67 8.49
CA GLU A 343 -3.33 0.47 9.42
C GLU A 343 -4.59 0.60 10.30
N GLN A 344 -5.77 0.23 9.79
CA GLN A 344 -7.01 0.20 10.55
C GLN A 344 -7.06 -1.03 11.48
N ALA A 345 -6.66 -2.19 10.95
CA ALA A 345 -6.58 -3.45 11.69
C ALA A 345 -5.55 -3.40 12.82
N ARG A 346 -4.42 -2.68 12.65
CA ARG A 346 -3.41 -2.50 13.69
C ARG A 346 -3.94 -1.73 14.90
N CYS A 347 -4.80 -0.72 14.71
CA CYS A 347 -5.24 0.15 15.80
C CYS A 347 -6.64 0.73 15.54
N THR A 348 -7.65 0.24 16.24
CA THR A 348 -9.04 0.68 16.13
C THR A 348 -9.64 1.03 17.49
N GLU A 349 -10.41 2.11 17.54
CA GLU A 349 -11.16 2.57 18.71
C GLU A 349 -12.66 2.37 18.42
N LEU A 350 -13.31 1.39 19.08
CA LEU A 350 -14.76 1.39 19.18
C LEU A 350 -15.17 2.56 20.07
N VAL A 351 -15.92 3.49 19.48
CA VAL A 351 -16.28 4.77 20.10
C VAL A 351 -17.27 4.55 21.25
N GLU A 352 -17.12 5.33 22.30
CA GLU A 352 -18.05 5.34 23.43
C GLU A 352 -19.48 5.74 23.03
N PRO A 353 -20.52 5.08 23.59
CA PRO A 353 -21.89 5.47 23.37
C PRO A 353 -22.22 6.76 24.12
N ALA A 354 -23.15 7.56 23.58
CA ALA A 354 -23.58 8.83 24.19
C ALA A 354 -24.21 8.67 25.59
N LEU A 355 -24.66 7.46 25.94
CA LEU A 355 -25.08 7.04 27.28
C LEU A 355 -24.52 5.64 27.55
N ALA A 356 -24.09 5.39 28.80
CA ALA A 356 -23.60 4.07 29.20
C ALA A 356 -24.70 3.01 29.04
N GLN A 357 -24.42 1.97 28.27
CA GLN A 357 -25.38 0.92 27.94
C GLN A 357 -24.71 -0.45 27.98
N ARG A 358 -25.50 -1.53 28.16
CA ARG A 358 -24.98 -2.86 27.87
C ARG A 358 -24.70 -2.96 26.37
N ALA A 359 -23.57 -3.56 26.02
CA ALA A 359 -23.22 -3.87 24.65
C ALA A 359 -22.48 -5.21 24.58
N LYS A 360 -22.56 -5.85 23.41
CA LYS A 360 -21.87 -7.09 23.08
C LYS A 360 -21.31 -6.99 21.67
N TYR A 361 -20.06 -7.41 21.51
CA TYR A 361 -19.38 -7.39 20.20
C TYR A 361 -18.71 -8.73 19.93
N VAL A 362 -18.61 -9.08 18.65
CA VAL A 362 -17.76 -10.17 18.15
C VAL A 362 -16.72 -9.58 17.21
N LEU A 363 -15.47 -10.03 17.38
CA LEU A 363 -14.29 -9.60 16.66
C LEU A 363 -13.65 -10.83 16.02
N ALA A 364 -13.54 -10.81 14.69
CA ALA A 364 -12.82 -11.83 13.93
C ALA A 364 -11.50 -11.23 13.40
N VAL A 365 -10.36 -11.77 13.85
CA VAL A 365 -9.06 -11.47 13.26
C VAL A 365 -8.84 -12.44 12.12
N LEU A 366 -8.70 -11.93 10.89
CA LEU A 366 -8.66 -12.71 9.65
C LEU A 366 -7.21 -12.81 9.16
N ASN A 367 -6.83 -13.92 8.53
CA ASN A 367 -5.57 -14.02 7.79
C ASN A 367 -5.82 -14.19 6.29
N THR A 368 -5.65 -13.12 5.51
CA THR A 368 -5.97 -13.09 4.06
C THR A 368 -4.94 -13.79 3.17
N SER A 369 -3.98 -14.54 3.75
CA SER A 369 -3.03 -15.35 2.98
C SER A 369 -3.78 -16.43 2.18
N VAL A 370 -3.47 -16.56 0.88
CA VAL A 370 -4.15 -17.49 -0.04
C VAL A 370 -3.45 -18.86 -0.17
N THR A 371 -2.40 -19.10 0.60
CA THR A 371 -1.60 -20.34 0.55
C THR A 371 -1.85 -21.16 1.82
N ALA A 372 -2.66 -22.23 1.75
CA ALA A 372 -3.11 -23.05 2.89
C ALA A 372 -2.04 -23.41 3.92
N ALA A 373 -0.82 -23.73 3.46
CA ALA A 373 0.32 -24.09 4.30
C ALA A 373 0.90 -22.93 5.16
N THR A 374 0.56 -21.67 4.86
CA THR A 374 1.02 -20.49 5.63
C THR A 374 0.20 -20.26 6.90
N TYR A 375 0.75 -19.47 7.82
CA TYR A 375 0.09 -19.06 9.06
C TYR A 375 0.74 -17.76 9.58
N SER A 376 0.12 -17.15 10.59
CA SER A 376 0.62 -15.93 11.23
C SER A 376 0.33 -15.96 12.72
N GLY A 377 1.30 -15.57 13.55
CA GLY A 377 1.12 -15.35 14.99
C GLY A 377 0.88 -13.85 15.28
N PHE A 378 0.02 -13.56 16.26
CA PHE A 378 -0.31 -12.19 16.67
C PHE A 378 -0.78 -12.12 18.13
N GLU A 379 -0.99 -10.91 18.62
CA GLU A 379 -1.58 -10.63 19.93
C GLU A 379 -2.66 -9.55 19.78
N VAL A 380 -3.86 -9.81 20.31
CA VAL A 380 -4.88 -8.76 20.51
C VAL A 380 -4.59 -8.11 21.85
N ARG A 381 -4.28 -6.81 21.86
CA ARG A 381 -4.31 -5.99 23.06
C ARG A 381 -5.58 -5.15 23.04
N ALA A 382 -6.48 -5.43 23.96
CA ALA A 382 -7.60 -4.54 24.26
C ALA A 382 -7.15 -3.54 25.34
N SER A 383 -7.61 -2.29 25.25
CA SER A 383 -7.46 -1.29 26.32
C SER A 383 -8.67 -0.35 26.38
N GLY A 384 -8.98 0.16 27.57
CA GLY A 384 -10.08 1.09 27.75
C GLY A 384 -9.72 2.55 27.45
N GLY A 385 -10.73 3.33 27.05
CA GLY A 385 -10.68 4.79 26.98
C GLY A 385 -11.77 5.42 27.87
N GLY A 386 -11.63 6.70 28.19
CA GLY A 386 -12.58 7.39 29.08
C GLY A 386 -12.68 6.69 30.44
N LEU A 387 -13.91 6.38 30.87
CA LEU A 387 -14.17 5.69 32.14
C LEU A 387 -13.63 4.24 32.20
N LEU A 388 -13.32 3.62 31.05
CA LEU A 388 -12.74 2.27 30.99
C LEU A 388 -11.20 2.26 31.14
N ALA A 389 -10.52 3.40 31.15
CA ALA A 389 -9.06 3.49 30.99
C ALA A 389 -8.25 2.69 32.03
N ASN A 390 -8.74 2.57 33.26
CA ASN A 390 -8.10 1.80 34.34
C ASN A 390 -8.77 0.43 34.61
N GLN A 391 -9.76 0.04 33.80
CA GLN A 391 -10.46 -1.23 33.97
C GLN A 391 -9.62 -2.37 33.39
N VAL A 392 -9.35 -3.40 34.20
CA VAL A 392 -8.75 -4.66 33.74
C VAL A 392 -9.88 -5.61 33.34
N ALA A 393 -9.80 -6.17 32.13
CA ALA A 393 -10.84 -7.05 31.61
C ALA A 393 -10.66 -8.48 32.14
N THR A 394 -11.77 -9.09 32.55
CA THR A 394 -11.81 -10.50 32.97
C THR A 394 -11.95 -11.40 31.74
N ALA A 395 -10.86 -12.05 31.33
CA ALA A 395 -10.88 -13.02 30.25
C ALA A 395 -11.43 -14.39 30.69
N ARG A 396 -12.22 -15.01 29.81
CA ARG A 396 -12.53 -16.44 29.79
C ARG A 396 -11.99 -17.02 28.49
N ILE A 397 -10.87 -17.72 28.60
CA ILE A 397 -10.41 -18.63 27.55
C ILE A 397 -11.08 -19.96 27.84
N ASP A 398 -12.12 -20.31 27.09
CA ASP A 398 -12.73 -21.63 27.22
C ASP A 398 -11.68 -22.68 26.84
N ALA A 399 -11.29 -23.46 27.84
CA ALA A 399 -10.30 -24.50 27.66
C ALA A 399 -10.85 -25.54 26.66
N PRO A 400 -10.01 -26.10 25.77
CA PRO A 400 -10.45 -27.24 24.97
C PRO A 400 -10.93 -28.35 25.93
N PRO A 401 -12.12 -28.93 25.72
CA PRO A 401 -12.47 -30.15 26.43
C PRO A 401 -11.36 -31.17 26.21
N ALA A 402 -11.04 -31.95 27.25
CA ALA A 402 -10.11 -33.05 27.11
C ALA A 402 -10.51 -33.92 25.91
N ALA A 403 -9.52 -34.43 25.18
CA ALA A 403 -9.76 -35.30 24.04
C ALA A 403 -10.23 -36.69 24.53
N SER A 404 -11.49 -36.77 24.94
CA SER A 404 -12.13 -37.98 25.44
C SER A 404 -12.00 -39.09 24.40
N SER A 405 -11.29 -40.16 24.75
CA SER A 405 -11.24 -41.39 23.98
C SER A 405 -12.62 -42.06 24.03
N MET A 406 -13.48 -41.72 23.07
CA MET A 406 -14.87 -42.16 23.03
C MET A 406 -15.00 -43.68 22.94
N SER A 407 -15.55 -44.29 23.99
CA SER A 407 -16.29 -45.53 23.88
C SER A 407 -17.66 -45.23 23.25
N VAL A 408 -17.85 -45.61 21.98
CA VAL A 408 -19.12 -45.42 21.28
C VAL A 408 -20.17 -46.39 21.85
N SER A 409 -21.34 -45.87 22.21
CA SER A 409 -22.45 -46.72 22.65
C SER A 409 -22.98 -47.53 21.46
N ALA A 410 -23.26 -48.82 21.67
CA ALA A 410 -23.54 -49.80 20.60
C ALA A 410 -24.89 -49.63 19.86
N ARG A 411 -25.46 -48.41 19.83
CA ARG A 411 -26.71 -48.04 19.13
C ARG A 411 -26.50 -47.07 17.96
N GLN A 412 -25.28 -46.57 17.75
CA GLN A 412 -24.93 -45.78 16.57
C GLN A 412 -24.31 -46.69 15.50
N SER A 413 -24.82 -46.63 14.26
CA SER A 413 -24.51 -47.62 13.22
C SER A 413 -23.05 -47.55 12.71
N LEU A 414 -22.44 -48.70 12.45
CA LEU A 414 -21.08 -48.86 11.90
C LEU A 414 -20.76 -47.94 10.70
N ALA A 415 -21.74 -47.69 9.81
CA ALA A 415 -21.59 -46.77 8.67
C ALA A 415 -21.14 -45.35 9.08
N VAL A 416 -21.57 -44.86 10.24
CA VAL A 416 -21.25 -43.52 10.78
C VAL A 416 -19.79 -43.42 11.26
N GLN A 417 -19.18 -44.55 11.64
CA GLN A 417 -17.74 -44.62 11.94
C GLN A 417 -16.92 -44.75 10.66
N GLN A 418 -17.36 -45.61 9.73
CA GLN A 418 -16.63 -45.92 8.50
C GLN A 418 -16.49 -44.70 7.58
N VAL A 419 -17.52 -43.87 7.44
CA VAL A 419 -17.45 -42.61 6.64
C VAL A 419 -16.29 -41.67 7.05
N LEU A 420 -15.77 -41.77 8.29
CA LEU A 420 -14.72 -40.86 8.81
C LEU A 420 -13.28 -41.36 8.60
N SER A 421 -13.10 -42.62 8.19
CA SER A 421 -11.83 -43.06 7.62
C SER A 421 -11.68 -42.59 6.17
N ASP A 422 -12.80 -42.30 5.50
CA ASP A 422 -12.91 -42.38 4.05
C ASP A 422 -12.56 -41.07 3.30
N GLU A 423 -12.08 -40.05 4.01
CA GLU A 423 -11.92 -38.67 3.51
C GLU A 423 -10.44 -38.19 3.45
N ARG A 424 -9.46 -39.06 3.74
CA ARG A 424 -8.06 -38.64 4.01
C ARG A 424 -7.07 -38.81 2.86
N GLY A 425 -7.46 -39.49 1.77
CA GLY A 425 -6.55 -39.79 0.63
C GLY A 425 -6.88 -39.09 -0.69
N HIS A 426 -8.10 -38.56 -0.85
CA HIS A 426 -8.72 -38.22 -2.14
C HIS A 426 -8.19 -36.92 -2.77
N ALA A 427 -8.27 -35.79 -2.06
CA ALA A 427 -7.74 -34.50 -2.55
C ALA A 427 -6.25 -34.51 -2.94
N GLY A 428 -5.42 -35.33 -2.30
CA GLY A 428 -3.99 -35.50 -2.65
C GLY A 428 -3.76 -36.19 -4.00
N PHE A 429 -4.78 -36.87 -4.52
CA PHE A 429 -4.84 -37.42 -5.87
C PHE A 429 -5.45 -36.41 -6.86
N LEU A 430 -6.45 -35.61 -6.47
CA LEU A 430 -6.93 -34.47 -7.28
C LEU A 430 -5.78 -33.48 -7.63
N ASP A 431 -4.90 -33.16 -6.68
CA ASP A 431 -3.72 -32.31 -6.93
C ASP A 431 -2.68 -32.90 -7.91
N GLN A 432 -2.77 -34.21 -8.20
CA GLN A 432 -2.01 -34.85 -9.29
C GLN A 432 -2.77 -34.71 -10.62
N GLN A 433 -4.09 -34.97 -10.62
CA GLN A 433 -4.94 -34.81 -11.82
C GLN A 433 -4.85 -33.40 -12.40
N ARG A 434 -4.78 -32.37 -11.55
CA ARG A 434 -4.64 -30.94 -11.92
C ARG A 434 -3.48 -30.63 -12.88
N ARG A 435 -2.44 -31.46 -12.91
CA ARG A 435 -1.25 -31.22 -13.75
C ARG A 435 -1.34 -31.81 -15.14
N LEU A 436 -2.25 -32.76 -15.38
CA LEU A 436 -2.26 -33.57 -16.61
C LEU A 436 -2.36 -32.76 -17.91
N VAL A 437 -3.16 -31.69 -17.93
CA VAL A 437 -3.30 -30.81 -19.11
C VAL A 437 -2.02 -30.00 -19.37
N THR A 438 -1.26 -29.66 -18.32
CA THR A 438 0.04 -28.98 -18.42
C THR A 438 1.13 -29.95 -18.87
N ASP A 439 1.17 -31.14 -18.28
CA ASP A 439 2.25 -32.12 -18.45
C ASP A 439 2.15 -32.89 -19.77
N TYR A 440 0.92 -33.15 -20.25
CA TYR A 440 0.65 -33.99 -21.44
C TYR A 440 -0.15 -33.27 -22.54
N GLY A 441 -0.63 -32.06 -22.29
CA GLY A 441 -1.44 -31.27 -23.22
C GLY A 441 -2.93 -31.64 -23.22
N SER A 442 -3.69 -30.89 -24.02
CA SER A 442 -5.16 -31.00 -24.08
C SER A 442 -5.64 -32.31 -24.70
N PRO A 443 -6.51 -33.09 -24.01
CA PRO A 443 -7.17 -34.27 -24.57
C PRO A 443 -7.87 -34.01 -25.90
N ALA A 444 -8.56 -32.88 -26.08
CA ALA A 444 -9.25 -32.57 -27.33
C ALA A 444 -8.28 -32.50 -28.54
N ALA A 445 -7.10 -31.89 -28.34
CA ALA A 445 -6.04 -31.85 -29.35
C ALA A 445 -5.40 -33.22 -29.61
N LEU A 446 -5.21 -34.03 -28.55
CA LEU A 446 -4.68 -35.39 -28.65
C LEU A 446 -5.66 -36.33 -29.38
N TRP A 447 -6.96 -36.24 -29.11
CA TRP A 447 -8.00 -36.97 -29.82
C TRP A 447 -8.13 -36.53 -31.28
N SER A 448 -8.02 -35.23 -31.57
CA SER A 448 -7.98 -34.72 -32.95
C SER A 448 -6.80 -35.34 -33.74
N ARG A 449 -5.59 -35.35 -33.16
CA ARG A 449 -4.41 -36.01 -33.74
C ARG A 449 -4.62 -37.52 -33.91
N SER A 450 -5.13 -38.19 -32.88
CA SER A 450 -5.38 -39.65 -32.89
C SER A 450 -6.42 -40.06 -33.93
N ARG A 451 -7.46 -39.25 -34.16
CA ARG A 451 -8.45 -39.46 -35.23
C ARG A 451 -7.85 -39.17 -36.61
N SER A 452 -7.04 -38.12 -36.74
CA SER A 452 -6.37 -37.77 -38.00
C SER A 452 -5.32 -38.81 -38.45
N ALA A 453 -4.79 -39.60 -37.51
CA ALA A 453 -3.90 -40.74 -37.79
C ALA A 453 -4.66 -42.05 -38.11
N SER A 454 -6.00 -42.05 -38.06
CA SER A 454 -6.84 -43.20 -38.39
C SER A 454 -7.57 -42.99 -39.72
N THR A 455 -7.60 -44.02 -40.56
CA THR A 455 -8.35 -44.02 -41.82
C THR A 455 -9.79 -44.54 -41.68
N SER A 456 -10.20 -44.95 -40.48
CA SER A 456 -11.55 -45.47 -40.20
C SER A 456 -12.47 -44.42 -39.55
N ILE A 457 -13.74 -44.43 -39.95
CA ILE A 457 -14.80 -43.71 -39.23
C ILE A 457 -15.03 -44.42 -37.89
N ALA A 458 -14.70 -43.76 -36.79
CA ALA A 458 -14.95 -44.30 -35.45
C ALA A 458 -16.45 -44.30 -35.15
N ALA A 459 -17.07 -45.49 -35.17
CA ALA A 459 -18.41 -45.70 -34.63
C ALA A 459 -18.42 -45.44 -33.11
N ALA A 460 -19.57 -45.02 -32.58
CA ALA A 460 -19.79 -45.00 -31.13
C ALA A 460 -19.70 -46.43 -30.56
N ARG A 461 -19.25 -46.57 -29.32
CA ARG A 461 -19.19 -47.88 -28.66
C ARG A 461 -20.59 -48.48 -28.52
N VAL A 462 -20.69 -49.76 -28.84
CA VAL A 462 -21.86 -50.56 -28.48
C VAL A 462 -21.80 -50.81 -26.98
N ALA A 463 -22.85 -50.44 -26.26
CA ALA A 463 -22.98 -50.70 -24.83
C ALA A 463 -22.97 -52.23 -24.57
N PRO A 464 -22.20 -52.73 -23.59
CA PRO A 464 -22.24 -54.13 -23.22
C PRO A 464 -23.57 -54.48 -22.53
N SER A 465 -24.01 -55.74 -22.66
CA SER A 465 -25.26 -56.25 -22.10
C SER A 465 -25.13 -56.64 -20.63
N VAL A 466 -26.23 -56.68 -19.89
CA VAL A 466 -26.23 -57.21 -18.50
C VAL A 466 -25.79 -58.68 -18.51
N GLY A 467 -24.78 -59.01 -17.71
CA GLY A 467 -24.11 -60.31 -17.68
C GLY A 467 -22.80 -60.37 -18.47
N ASP A 468 -22.56 -59.45 -19.43
CA ASP A 468 -21.29 -59.38 -20.15
C ASP A 468 -20.12 -59.10 -19.20
N THR A 469 -18.93 -59.59 -19.54
CA THR A 469 -17.72 -59.40 -18.75
C THR A 469 -16.68 -58.60 -19.54
N VAL A 470 -16.34 -57.43 -19.03
CA VAL A 470 -15.44 -56.44 -19.64
C VAL A 470 -14.11 -56.41 -18.89
N MET A 471 -13.00 -56.24 -19.61
CA MET A 471 -11.70 -55.94 -19.01
C MET A 471 -11.51 -54.42 -18.92
N MET A 472 -11.57 -53.90 -17.70
CA MET A 472 -11.36 -52.49 -17.36
C MET A 472 -9.98 -52.31 -16.69
N LYS A 473 -9.49 -51.06 -16.65
CA LYS A 473 -8.27 -50.69 -15.93
C LYS A 473 -8.63 -49.78 -14.75
N ALA A 474 -8.16 -50.10 -13.54
CA ALA A 474 -8.23 -49.18 -12.41
C ALA A 474 -6.95 -48.33 -12.32
N ILE A 475 -7.09 -46.99 -12.24
CA ILE A 475 -6.00 -46.02 -12.47
C ILE A 475 -5.98 -44.93 -11.39
N TYR A 476 -5.15 -45.09 -10.37
CA TYR A 476 -4.99 -44.13 -9.27
C TYR A 476 -3.65 -43.36 -9.35
N ASN A 477 -2.56 -43.90 -8.79
CA ASN A 477 -1.29 -43.18 -8.58
C ASN A 477 -0.59 -42.58 -9.82
N SER A 478 -0.93 -42.99 -11.04
CA SER A 478 -0.44 -42.37 -12.28
C SER A 478 -1.27 -42.81 -13.48
N CYS A 479 -1.34 -42.00 -14.54
CA CYS A 479 -1.97 -42.43 -15.80
C CYS A 479 -1.16 -43.49 -16.58
N SER A 480 0.11 -43.72 -16.21
CA SER A 480 0.98 -44.73 -16.84
C SER A 480 0.78 -46.15 -16.31
N VAL A 481 0.17 -46.33 -15.13
CA VAL A 481 -0.02 -47.64 -14.48
C VAL A 481 -1.48 -47.84 -14.14
N GLY A 482 -2.08 -48.93 -14.61
CA GLY A 482 -3.43 -49.34 -14.22
C GLY A 482 -3.55 -50.85 -14.03
N ARG A 483 -4.25 -51.26 -12.96
CA ARG A 483 -4.51 -52.67 -12.62
C ARG A 483 -5.65 -53.21 -13.48
N ASP A 484 -5.47 -54.40 -14.06
CA ASP A 484 -6.56 -55.11 -14.73
C ASP A 484 -7.66 -55.51 -13.75
N VAL A 485 -8.89 -55.11 -14.07
CA VAL A 485 -10.12 -55.46 -13.36
C VAL A 485 -11.04 -56.14 -14.36
N ARG A 486 -11.43 -57.39 -14.06
CA ARG A 486 -12.44 -58.11 -14.84
C ARG A 486 -13.80 -57.82 -14.21
N ALA A 487 -14.65 -57.08 -14.90
CA ALA A 487 -15.91 -56.60 -14.35
C ALA A 487 -17.11 -57.12 -15.14
N ARG A 488 -18.11 -57.63 -14.44
CA ARG A 488 -19.40 -58.07 -14.97
C ARG A 488 -20.36 -56.88 -14.99
N VAL A 489 -21.08 -56.67 -16.09
CA VAL A 489 -22.12 -55.65 -16.20
C VAL A 489 -23.36 -56.09 -15.41
N VAL A 490 -23.80 -55.24 -14.48
CA VAL A 490 -24.93 -55.50 -13.56
C VAL A 490 -26.16 -54.68 -13.92
N PHE A 491 -25.97 -53.47 -14.45
CA PHE A 491 -27.05 -52.59 -14.91
C PHE A 491 -26.62 -51.77 -16.11
N VAL A 492 -27.53 -51.64 -17.09
CA VAL A 492 -27.41 -50.79 -18.27
C VAL A 492 -28.62 -49.87 -18.29
N GLY A 493 -28.42 -48.60 -17.96
CA GLY A 493 -29.47 -47.59 -17.92
C GLY A 493 -29.61 -46.82 -19.24
N SER A 494 -30.31 -45.69 -19.16
CA SER A 494 -30.26 -44.58 -20.10
C SER A 494 -29.03 -43.67 -19.89
N LYS A 495 -28.48 -43.63 -18.66
CA LYS A 495 -27.36 -42.74 -18.28
C LYS A 495 -26.26 -43.36 -17.41
N SER A 496 -26.48 -44.52 -16.81
CA SER A 496 -25.46 -45.26 -16.06
C SER A 496 -25.15 -46.62 -16.69
N LEU A 497 -23.90 -47.06 -16.56
CA LEU A 497 -23.44 -48.41 -16.85
C LEU A 497 -22.70 -48.93 -15.61
N ILE A 498 -23.33 -49.83 -14.85
CA ILE A 498 -22.77 -50.33 -13.59
C ILE A 498 -22.08 -51.66 -13.83
N MET A 499 -20.82 -51.74 -13.42
CA MET A 499 -20.01 -52.94 -13.48
C MET A 499 -19.52 -53.34 -12.09
N GLU A 500 -19.56 -54.63 -11.78
CA GLU A 500 -19.02 -55.24 -10.57
C GLU A 500 -17.82 -56.12 -10.91
N ASP A 501 -16.69 -55.90 -10.25
CA ASP A 501 -15.50 -56.77 -10.31
C ASP A 501 -15.84 -58.21 -9.92
N VAL A 502 -15.51 -59.19 -10.77
CA VAL A 502 -15.85 -60.61 -10.55
C VAL A 502 -15.14 -61.23 -9.35
N LEU A 503 -14.14 -60.54 -8.78
CA LEU A 503 -13.43 -60.94 -7.55
C LEU A 503 -13.97 -60.22 -6.29
N SER A 504 -15.10 -59.52 -6.39
CA SER A 504 -15.78 -58.88 -5.24
C SER A 504 -16.20 -59.90 -4.19
N PRO A 505 -16.10 -59.59 -2.88
CA PRO A 505 -16.45 -60.54 -1.81
C PRO A 505 -17.90 -61.05 -1.85
N ARG A 506 -18.80 -60.30 -2.49
CA ARG A 506 -20.23 -60.60 -2.64
C ARG A 506 -20.69 -60.59 -4.11
N ALA A 507 -19.78 -60.93 -5.05
CA ALA A 507 -20.06 -60.89 -6.48
C ALA A 507 -21.34 -61.66 -6.86
N GLY A 508 -22.24 -61.01 -7.61
CA GLY A 508 -23.53 -61.58 -8.01
C GLY A 508 -24.61 -61.64 -6.91
N GLN A 509 -24.32 -61.18 -5.69
CA GLN A 509 -25.25 -61.24 -4.55
C GLN A 509 -25.96 -59.90 -4.26
N LEU A 510 -25.54 -58.82 -4.93
CA LEU A 510 -25.97 -57.44 -4.69
C LEU A 510 -26.64 -56.79 -5.92
N ASP A 511 -26.99 -57.60 -6.92
CA ASP A 511 -27.59 -57.16 -8.18
C ASP A 511 -28.90 -56.39 -8.01
N ALA A 512 -29.63 -56.57 -6.91
CA ALA A 512 -30.76 -55.71 -6.56
C ALA A 512 -30.28 -54.29 -6.21
N GLN A 513 -29.34 -54.19 -5.26
CA GLN A 513 -28.81 -52.91 -4.77
C GLN A 513 -28.10 -52.11 -5.87
N TYR A 514 -27.29 -52.75 -6.72
CA TYR A 514 -26.69 -52.08 -7.88
C TYR A 514 -27.74 -51.54 -8.87
N ARG A 515 -28.79 -52.32 -9.18
CA ARG A 515 -29.86 -51.86 -10.09
C ARG A 515 -30.64 -50.69 -9.49
N THR A 516 -30.92 -50.69 -8.17
CA THR A 516 -31.52 -49.55 -7.47
C THR A 516 -30.65 -48.30 -7.58
N ILE A 517 -29.33 -48.41 -7.38
CA ILE A 517 -28.38 -47.31 -7.55
C ILE A 517 -28.43 -46.73 -8.98
N GLY A 518 -28.41 -47.59 -10.01
CA GLY A 518 -28.44 -47.13 -11.40
C GLY A 518 -29.78 -46.50 -11.82
N GLN A 519 -30.89 -47.05 -11.34
CA GLN A 519 -32.22 -46.47 -11.57
C GLN A 519 -32.38 -45.09 -10.92
N GLU A 520 -31.92 -44.94 -9.67
CA GLU A 520 -31.92 -43.66 -8.97
C GLU A 520 -30.94 -42.65 -9.60
N PHE A 521 -29.79 -43.10 -10.06
CA PHE A 521 -28.83 -42.25 -10.76
C PHE A 521 -29.43 -41.64 -12.03
N ASP A 522 -30.02 -42.49 -12.88
CA ASP A 522 -30.66 -42.08 -14.11
C ASP A 522 -31.85 -41.13 -13.88
N ALA A 523 -32.67 -41.41 -12.87
CA ALA A 523 -33.90 -40.67 -12.59
C ALA A 523 -33.68 -39.36 -11.79
N VAL A 524 -32.67 -39.31 -10.92
CA VAL A 524 -32.46 -38.22 -9.95
C VAL A 524 -31.07 -37.60 -10.08
N GLN A 525 -30.00 -38.38 -9.90
CA GLN A 525 -28.66 -37.82 -9.70
C GLN A 525 -28.06 -37.21 -10.97
N TYR A 526 -28.17 -37.88 -12.13
CA TYR A 526 -27.67 -37.34 -13.40
C TYR A 526 -28.45 -36.09 -13.84
N PRO A 527 -29.79 -36.05 -13.83
CA PRO A 527 -30.55 -34.81 -14.05
C PRO A 527 -30.15 -33.67 -13.10
N LEU A 528 -29.97 -33.96 -11.81
CA LEU A 528 -29.58 -32.99 -10.79
C LEU A 528 -28.19 -32.39 -11.06
N LEU A 529 -27.18 -33.22 -11.33
CA LEU A 529 -25.83 -32.76 -11.69
C LEU A 529 -25.83 -31.96 -13.00
N ARG A 530 -26.53 -32.45 -14.02
CA ARG A 530 -26.62 -31.79 -15.33
C ARG A 530 -27.26 -30.41 -15.24
N ALA A 531 -28.27 -30.26 -14.38
CA ALA A 531 -28.92 -28.98 -14.12
C ALA A 531 -28.02 -28.02 -13.31
N ASN A 532 -27.36 -28.49 -12.25
CA ASN A 532 -26.77 -27.63 -11.22
C ASN A 532 -25.23 -27.57 -11.17
N MET A 533 -24.52 -28.50 -11.82
CA MET A 533 -23.05 -28.62 -11.74
C MET A 533 -22.38 -28.67 -13.11
N GLY A 534 -22.92 -29.44 -14.04
CA GLY A 534 -22.33 -29.64 -15.38
C GLY A 534 -22.73 -31.00 -15.94
N ASP A 535 -22.52 -31.23 -17.24
CA ASP A 535 -22.81 -32.53 -17.84
C ASP A 535 -21.62 -33.50 -17.65
N PRO A 536 -21.76 -34.61 -16.91
CA PRO A 536 -20.73 -35.66 -16.82
C PRO A 536 -20.24 -36.13 -18.20
N LEU A 537 -21.13 -36.08 -19.20
CA LEU A 537 -20.90 -36.61 -20.55
C LEU A 537 -20.47 -35.52 -21.56
N ALA A 538 -19.98 -34.37 -21.09
CA ALA A 538 -19.52 -33.28 -21.96
C ALA A 538 -18.37 -33.68 -22.91
N MET A 539 -17.67 -34.79 -22.63
CA MET A 539 -16.61 -35.35 -23.48
C MET A 539 -17.02 -36.61 -24.26
N ASN A 540 -18.22 -37.16 -24.06
CA ASN A 540 -18.62 -38.48 -24.57
C ASN A 540 -18.42 -38.61 -26.10
N ALA A 541 -18.79 -37.56 -26.85
CA ALA A 541 -18.62 -37.53 -28.32
C ALA A 541 -17.13 -37.44 -28.78
N THR A 542 -16.24 -36.92 -27.92
CA THR A 542 -14.78 -36.90 -28.12
C THR A 542 -14.18 -38.28 -27.80
N LEU A 543 -14.70 -38.96 -26.78
CA LEU A 543 -14.27 -40.30 -26.38
C LEU A 543 -14.85 -41.43 -27.26
N GLY A 544 -15.97 -41.18 -27.94
CA GLY A 544 -16.74 -42.20 -28.67
C GLY A 544 -17.61 -43.06 -27.74
N GLY A 545 -17.95 -42.54 -26.56
CA GLY A 545 -18.78 -43.20 -25.56
C GLY A 545 -20.23 -43.41 -26.00
N ASP A 546 -20.92 -44.29 -25.30
CA ASP A 546 -22.26 -44.78 -25.62
C ASP A 546 -23.41 -43.89 -25.08
N GLY A 547 -23.07 -42.80 -24.38
CA GLY A 547 -24.00 -41.88 -23.73
C GLY A 547 -24.27 -42.16 -22.25
N ARG A 548 -23.43 -42.99 -21.58
CA ARG A 548 -23.53 -43.35 -20.15
C ARG A 548 -22.27 -43.01 -19.36
N VAL A 549 -22.42 -42.83 -18.05
CA VAL A 549 -21.33 -42.81 -17.07
C VAL A 549 -21.07 -44.24 -16.60
N THR A 550 -19.82 -44.70 -16.70
CA THR A 550 -19.42 -46.04 -16.26
C THR A 550 -19.05 -46.02 -14.77
N MET A 551 -19.71 -46.87 -13.99
CA MET A 551 -19.48 -47.02 -12.56
C MET A 551 -18.81 -48.37 -12.29
N LEU A 552 -17.50 -48.36 -12.05
CA LEU A 552 -16.76 -49.59 -11.77
C LEU A 552 -16.62 -49.82 -10.26
N PHE A 553 -17.53 -50.63 -9.72
CA PHE A 553 -17.41 -51.14 -8.35
C PHE A 553 -16.36 -52.26 -8.33
N THR A 554 -15.23 -52.03 -7.66
CA THR A 554 -14.10 -52.97 -7.65
C THR A 554 -13.45 -53.09 -6.29
N ARG A 555 -13.03 -54.32 -5.98
CA ARG A 555 -12.17 -54.62 -4.83
C ARG A 555 -10.84 -53.87 -4.85
N TYR A 556 -10.41 -53.29 -5.98
CA TYR A 556 -9.22 -52.44 -6.02
C TYR A 556 -9.31 -51.27 -5.02
N VAL A 557 -10.49 -50.66 -4.85
CA VAL A 557 -10.67 -49.60 -3.86
C VAL A 557 -10.49 -50.17 -2.45
N ASN A 558 -11.19 -51.27 -2.12
CA ASN A 558 -11.07 -51.95 -0.82
C ASN A 558 -9.64 -52.43 -0.50
N ASP A 559 -8.96 -53.05 -1.47
CA ASP A 559 -7.64 -53.67 -1.34
C ASP A 559 -6.50 -52.64 -1.28
N SER A 560 -6.61 -51.53 -2.03
CA SER A 560 -5.47 -50.66 -2.39
C SER A 560 -5.64 -49.20 -2.00
N LEU A 561 -6.86 -48.76 -1.66
CA LEU A 561 -7.19 -47.38 -1.29
C LEU A 561 -7.95 -47.36 0.07
N PRO A 562 -7.32 -47.82 1.16
CA PRO A 562 -7.95 -47.86 2.47
C PRO A 562 -8.31 -46.44 2.93
N GLY A 563 -9.59 -46.22 3.27
CA GLY A 563 -10.08 -44.89 3.61
C GLY A 563 -10.40 -44.02 2.40
N ILE A 564 -11.03 -44.60 1.36
CA ILE A 564 -11.68 -43.91 0.25
C ILE A 564 -12.95 -44.72 -0.15
N GLN A 565 -14.09 -44.07 -0.44
CA GLN A 565 -15.29 -44.77 -0.95
C GLN A 565 -15.33 -44.90 -2.49
N GLY A 566 -14.83 -43.91 -3.20
CA GLY A 566 -14.68 -43.92 -4.65
C GLY A 566 -13.65 -42.90 -5.13
N TYR A 567 -13.33 -42.91 -6.42
CA TYR A 567 -12.52 -41.87 -7.06
C TYR A 567 -12.86 -41.73 -8.56
N ALA A 568 -12.83 -40.52 -9.09
CA ALA A 568 -12.84 -40.24 -10.53
C ALA A 568 -11.45 -39.86 -11.06
N THR A 569 -11.05 -40.33 -12.24
CA THR A 569 -9.70 -40.08 -12.80
C THR A 569 -9.77 -39.41 -14.17
N ALA A 570 -9.09 -38.27 -14.31
CA ALA A 570 -8.98 -37.55 -15.58
C ALA A 570 -8.10 -38.31 -16.60
N CYS A 571 -7.26 -39.26 -16.15
CA CYS A 571 -6.49 -40.16 -17.02
C CYS A 571 -7.35 -40.86 -18.09
N ASN A 572 -8.60 -41.19 -17.77
CA ASN A 572 -9.51 -41.89 -18.68
C ASN A 572 -10.00 -41.03 -19.87
N PHE A 573 -9.83 -39.71 -19.83
CA PHE A 573 -10.26 -38.83 -20.93
C PHE A 573 -9.20 -38.73 -22.05
N TYR A 574 -8.02 -39.31 -21.87
CA TYR A 574 -6.92 -39.29 -22.85
C TYR A 574 -6.95 -40.52 -23.78
N PRO A 575 -6.44 -40.42 -25.02
CA PRO A 575 -6.30 -41.58 -25.91
C PRO A 575 -5.36 -42.66 -25.35
N LYS A 576 -5.58 -43.93 -25.70
CA LYS A 576 -4.66 -45.04 -25.37
C LYS A 576 -3.24 -44.88 -25.92
N ALA A 577 -3.08 -44.10 -26.99
CA ALA A 577 -1.77 -43.71 -27.53
C ALA A 577 -0.99 -42.74 -26.62
N THR A 578 -1.67 -42.04 -25.71
CA THR A 578 -1.04 -41.21 -24.67
C THR A 578 -0.89 -42.01 -23.37
N PHE A 579 -1.96 -42.68 -22.92
CA PHE A 579 -1.96 -43.51 -21.72
C PHE A 579 -2.55 -44.88 -22.03
N ALA A 580 -1.70 -45.90 -22.21
CA ALA A 580 -2.15 -47.26 -22.50
C ALA A 580 -3.15 -47.85 -21.48
N PRO A 581 -3.13 -47.50 -20.17
CA PRO A 581 -4.17 -47.91 -19.23
C PRO A 581 -5.51 -47.20 -19.40
N SER A 582 -5.62 -46.09 -20.13
CA SER A 582 -6.86 -45.30 -20.25
C SER A 582 -8.03 -46.16 -20.73
N ASN A 583 -9.15 -46.14 -20.01
CA ASN A 583 -10.39 -46.75 -20.49
C ASN A 583 -11.03 -45.93 -21.64
N GLN A 584 -10.55 -44.70 -21.87
CA GLN A 584 -11.06 -43.76 -22.88
C GLN A 584 -12.55 -43.42 -22.65
N ASP A 585 -13.01 -43.29 -21.41
CA ASP A 585 -14.43 -43.37 -21.05
C ASP A 585 -14.74 -42.56 -19.78
N GLU A 586 -15.98 -42.08 -19.61
CA GLU A 586 -16.44 -41.42 -18.38
C GLU A 586 -16.58 -42.40 -17.19
N VAL A 587 -15.45 -42.89 -16.66
CA VAL A 587 -15.41 -43.88 -15.55
C VAL A 587 -15.06 -43.25 -14.20
N PHE A 588 -15.87 -43.53 -13.18
CA PHE A 588 -15.44 -43.50 -11.78
C PHE A 588 -15.38 -44.90 -11.17
N TYR A 589 -14.60 -45.05 -10.10
CA TYR A 589 -14.38 -46.30 -9.40
C TYR A 589 -14.94 -46.21 -7.99
N ALA A 590 -15.45 -47.32 -7.47
CA ALA A 590 -16.12 -47.35 -6.16
C ALA A 590 -15.79 -48.64 -5.39
N ARG A 591 -15.84 -48.56 -4.06
CA ARG A 591 -15.66 -49.74 -3.19
C ARG A 591 -16.85 -50.70 -3.31
N VAL A 592 -16.54 -51.99 -3.28
CA VAL A 592 -17.56 -53.06 -3.19
C VAL A 592 -17.90 -53.33 -1.73
N ALA A 593 -19.02 -54.02 -1.49
CA ALA A 593 -19.37 -54.46 -0.14
C ALA A 593 -18.36 -55.49 0.36
N ASN A 594 -17.95 -55.37 1.62
CA ASN A 594 -17.15 -56.41 2.27
C ASN A 594 -18.01 -57.66 2.52
N ALA A 595 -17.38 -58.83 2.71
CA ALA A 595 -18.07 -60.13 2.79
C ALA A 595 -19.22 -60.17 3.82
N ASN A 596 -19.04 -59.48 4.95
CA ASN A 596 -19.98 -59.44 6.07
C ASN A 596 -20.66 -58.05 6.22
N GLU A 597 -20.56 -57.18 5.21
CA GLU A 597 -21.20 -55.85 5.22
C GLU A 597 -22.67 -55.98 4.84
N ASP A 598 -23.56 -55.32 5.60
CA ASP A 598 -24.99 -55.31 5.31
C ASP A 598 -25.29 -54.66 3.95
N ALA A 599 -26.21 -55.26 3.19
CA ALA A 599 -26.48 -54.88 1.81
C ALA A 599 -27.11 -53.48 1.69
N GLU A 600 -28.03 -53.14 2.61
CA GLU A 600 -28.75 -51.87 2.58
C GLU A 600 -27.92 -50.75 3.21
N ALA A 601 -27.17 -51.02 4.29
CA ALA A 601 -26.20 -50.09 4.84
C ALA A 601 -25.10 -49.75 3.82
N TRP A 602 -24.61 -50.74 3.06
CA TRP A 602 -23.68 -50.51 1.95
C TRP A 602 -24.31 -49.64 0.86
N ARG A 603 -25.49 -50.00 0.35
CA ARG A 603 -26.22 -49.21 -0.67
C ARG A 603 -26.42 -47.76 -0.20
N ARG A 604 -26.83 -47.59 1.05
CA ARG A 604 -27.09 -46.29 1.70
C ARG A 604 -25.83 -45.44 1.87
N SER A 605 -24.65 -46.05 2.05
CA SER A 605 -23.37 -45.33 1.99
C SER A 605 -23.06 -44.91 0.55
N MET A 606 -23.09 -45.87 -0.38
CA MET A 606 -22.55 -45.69 -1.73
C MET A 606 -23.36 -44.71 -2.59
N ARG A 607 -24.67 -44.56 -2.39
CA ARG A 607 -25.50 -43.56 -3.09
C ARG A 607 -25.02 -42.12 -2.90
N SER A 608 -24.35 -41.83 -1.79
CA SER A 608 -23.72 -40.53 -1.52
C SER A 608 -22.43 -40.36 -2.33
N ALA A 609 -21.57 -41.40 -2.37
CA ALA A 609 -20.32 -41.41 -3.11
C ALA A 609 -20.51 -41.40 -4.64
N VAL A 610 -21.51 -42.12 -5.17
CA VAL A 610 -21.82 -42.15 -6.62
C VAL A 610 -22.04 -40.75 -7.18
N LEU A 611 -22.77 -39.90 -6.45
CA LEU A 611 -23.00 -38.51 -6.83
C LEU A 611 -21.72 -37.67 -6.73
N HIS A 612 -20.95 -37.84 -5.64
CA HIS A 612 -19.69 -37.15 -5.38
C HIS A 612 -18.68 -37.38 -6.53
N GLU A 613 -18.43 -38.65 -6.88
CA GLU A 613 -17.52 -38.99 -7.98
C GLU A 613 -18.03 -38.55 -9.35
N THR A 614 -19.36 -38.63 -9.57
CA THR A 614 -19.94 -38.14 -10.83
C THR A 614 -19.84 -36.62 -10.94
N LYS A 615 -19.86 -35.87 -9.83
CA LYS A 615 -19.54 -34.43 -9.88
C LYS A 615 -18.11 -34.21 -10.36
N HIS A 616 -17.13 -34.97 -9.88
CA HIS A 616 -15.74 -34.85 -10.36
C HIS A 616 -15.65 -35.14 -11.86
N LEU A 617 -16.35 -36.17 -12.36
CA LEU A 617 -16.47 -36.41 -13.80
C LEU A 617 -17.08 -35.23 -14.55
N ALA A 618 -18.13 -34.58 -14.03
CA ALA A 618 -18.70 -33.38 -14.63
C ALA A 618 -17.71 -32.20 -14.67
N SER A 619 -16.95 -31.98 -13.58
CA SER A 619 -15.90 -30.96 -13.53
C SER A 619 -14.81 -31.23 -14.57
N PHE A 620 -14.30 -32.48 -14.63
CA PHE A 620 -13.29 -32.88 -15.61
C PHE A 620 -13.82 -32.79 -17.05
N ALA A 621 -14.99 -33.35 -17.36
CA ALA A 621 -15.54 -33.38 -18.71
C ALA A 621 -15.85 -31.96 -19.25
N GLU A 622 -16.48 -31.10 -18.45
CA GLU A 622 -16.76 -29.71 -18.84
C GLU A 622 -15.45 -28.93 -19.01
N ARG A 623 -14.48 -29.04 -18.09
CA ARG A 623 -13.22 -28.28 -18.19
C ARG A 623 -12.32 -28.75 -19.32
N LEU A 624 -12.25 -30.05 -19.58
CA LEU A 624 -11.51 -30.61 -20.72
C LEU A 624 -12.16 -30.24 -22.07
N SER A 625 -13.49 -30.31 -22.19
CA SER A 625 -14.19 -29.90 -23.42
C SER A 625 -14.06 -28.40 -23.71
N ARG A 626 -13.91 -27.58 -22.66
CA ARG A 626 -13.69 -26.11 -22.74
C ARG A 626 -12.22 -25.72 -22.84
N ASN A 627 -11.29 -26.65 -22.68
CA ASN A 627 -9.84 -26.43 -22.63
C ASN A 627 -9.43 -25.38 -21.57
N VAL A 628 -9.96 -25.51 -20.35
CA VAL A 628 -9.63 -24.66 -19.19
C VAL A 628 -8.94 -25.46 -18.06
N PRO A 629 -8.19 -24.82 -17.15
CA PRO A 629 -7.51 -25.51 -16.06
C PRO A 629 -8.46 -26.23 -15.10
N PHE A 630 -8.01 -27.37 -14.56
CA PHE A 630 -8.70 -28.04 -13.45
C PHE A 630 -8.64 -27.22 -12.17
N GLU A 631 -9.71 -27.35 -11.39
CA GLU A 631 -9.97 -26.55 -10.21
C GLU A 631 -8.98 -26.84 -9.07
N GLU A 632 -8.80 -25.91 -8.14
CA GLU A 632 -8.12 -26.19 -6.88
C GLU A 632 -8.86 -27.26 -6.08
N SER A 633 -8.11 -28.25 -5.58
CA SER A 633 -8.70 -29.45 -4.96
C SER A 633 -9.66 -29.10 -3.83
N TRP A 634 -9.40 -28.07 -3.02
CA TRP A 634 -10.35 -27.64 -1.98
C TRP A 634 -11.71 -27.20 -2.55
N LEU A 635 -11.74 -26.49 -3.67
CA LEU A 635 -12.96 -25.97 -4.31
C LEU A 635 -13.65 -27.06 -5.14
N GLU A 636 -12.86 -27.96 -5.74
CA GLU A 636 -13.33 -29.17 -6.41
C GLU A 636 -14.10 -30.08 -5.43
N GLU A 637 -13.54 -30.33 -4.25
CA GLU A 637 -14.15 -31.06 -3.13
C GLU A 637 -15.36 -30.31 -2.56
N SER A 638 -15.24 -28.99 -2.32
CA SER A 638 -16.33 -28.16 -1.81
C SER A 638 -17.56 -28.19 -2.72
N THR A 639 -17.37 -28.19 -4.04
CA THR A 639 -18.48 -28.29 -4.99
C THR A 639 -18.96 -29.72 -5.24
N ALA A 640 -18.20 -30.76 -4.84
CA ALA A 640 -18.73 -32.13 -4.71
C ALA A 640 -19.65 -32.23 -3.48
N ARG A 641 -19.29 -31.58 -2.38
CA ARG A 641 -20.14 -31.42 -1.19
C ARG A 641 -21.43 -30.64 -1.46
N ILE A 642 -21.38 -29.54 -2.23
CA ILE A 642 -22.63 -28.88 -2.67
C ILE A 642 -23.51 -29.85 -3.51
N ALA A 643 -22.94 -30.78 -4.29
CA ALA A 643 -23.77 -31.75 -5.02
C ALA A 643 -24.51 -32.70 -4.06
N GLU A 644 -23.83 -33.23 -3.04
CA GLU A 644 -24.44 -34.01 -1.96
C GLU A 644 -25.56 -33.24 -1.24
N GLU A 645 -25.36 -31.95 -0.98
CA GLU A 645 -26.36 -31.06 -0.40
C GLU A 645 -27.59 -30.91 -1.33
N LEU A 646 -27.39 -30.70 -2.63
CA LEU A 646 -28.50 -30.63 -3.58
C LEU A 646 -29.29 -31.94 -3.66
N TYR A 647 -28.64 -33.07 -3.44
CA TYR A 647 -29.28 -34.39 -3.38
C TYR A 647 -29.99 -34.63 -2.04
N SER A 648 -29.49 -34.12 -0.91
CA SER A 648 -30.23 -34.20 0.36
C SER A 648 -31.58 -33.49 0.26
N ARG A 649 -31.64 -32.36 -0.47
CA ARG A 649 -32.86 -31.59 -0.74
C ARG A 649 -33.88 -32.31 -1.64
N THR A 650 -33.55 -33.44 -2.29
CA THR A 650 -34.55 -34.23 -3.03
C THR A 650 -35.39 -35.13 -2.12
N PHE A 651 -35.01 -35.29 -0.84
CA PHE A 651 -35.75 -36.07 0.15
C PHE A 651 -36.71 -35.17 0.95
N ALA A 652 -37.81 -35.75 1.43
CA ALA A 652 -38.86 -35.00 2.11
C ALA A 652 -38.34 -34.28 3.37
N GLY A 653 -38.40 -32.95 3.39
CA GLY A 653 -37.88 -32.13 4.50
C GLY A 653 -36.34 -32.01 4.55
N GLY A 654 -35.61 -32.45 3.52
CA GLY A 654 -34.15 -32.38 3.41
C GLY A 654 -33.56 -30.98 3.21
N GLY A 655 -34.31 -29.92 3.54
CA GLY A 655 -33.98 -28.51 3.29
C GLY A 655 -34.29 -28.06 1.86
N SER A 656 -34.13 -26.76 1.61
CA SER A 656 -34.16 -26.16 0.27
C SER A 656 -33.36 -24.85 0.27
N TRP A 657 -33.09 -24.27 -0.91
CA TRP A 657 -32.27 -23.07 -0.99
C TRP A 657 -32.88 -21.90 -0.21
N ARG A 658 -32.07 -21.25 0.63
CA ARG A 658 -32.47 -20.15 1.51
C ARG A 658 -33.66 -20.46 2.46
N SER A 659 -33.89 -21.73 2.83
CA SER A 659 -35.04 -22.12 3.68
C SER A 659 -34.72 -22.32 5.16
N ASN A 660 -33.57 -21.85 5.63
CA ASN A 660 -33.02 -22.01 6.98
C ASN A 660 -33.23 -23.41 7.60
N GLY A 661 -32.71 -24.45 6.93
CA GLY A 661 -32.92 -25.84 7.30
C GLY A 661 -32.30 -26.19 8.67
N GLY A 662 -33.12 -26.67 9.60
CA GLY A 662 -32.70 -27.13 10.93
C GLY A 662 -32.40 -28.63 11.01
N TYR A 663 -32.01 -29.09 12.20
CA TYR A 663 -31.54 -30.45 12.46
C TYR A 663 -32.57 -31.54 12.13
N ALA A 664 -33.79 -31.41 12.68
CA ALA A 664 -34.69 -32.54 12.85
C ALA A 664 -35.10 -33.22 11.53
N SER A 665 -35.44 -32.44 10.50
CA SER A 665 -35.87 -32.96 9.20
C SER A 665 -34.71 -33.30 8.26
N THR A 666 -33.47 -32.89 8.59
CA THR A 666 -32.29 -33.04 7.75
C THR A 666 -31.33 -34.08 8.34
N VAL A 667 -30.30 -33.64 9.06
CA VAL A 667 -29.28 -34.47 9.73
C VAL A 667 -29.91 -35.44 10.74
N GLY A 668 -30.94 -35.01 11.46
CA GLY A 668 -31.69 -35.84 12.40
C GLY A 668 -32.35 -37.05 11.73
N CYS A 669 -32.93 -36.86 10.53
CA CYS A 669 -33.46 -37.96 9.73
C CYS A 669 -32.35 -38.87 9.19
N GLU A 670 -31.20 -38.31 8.77
CA GLU A 670 -30.05 -39.12 8.30
C GLU A 670 -29.50 -40.06 9.39
N ILE A 671 -29.42 -39.59 10.64
CA ILE A 671 -28.96 -40.41 11.79
C ILE A 671 -30.04 -41.43 12.19
N SER A 672 -31.29 -40.98 12.34
CA SER A 672 -32.40 -41.84 12.81
C SER A 672 -32.95 -42.80 11.75
N GLN A 673 -32.56 -42.64 10.48
CA GLN A 673 -33.07 -43.40 9.33
C GLN A 673 -34.59 -43.26 9.18
N CYS A 674 -35.08 -42.01 9.23
CA CYS A 674 -36.51 -41.73 9.16
C CYS A 674 -37.13 -42.00 7.78
N ASP A 675 -36.29 -42.06 6.73
CA ASP A 675 -36.57 -42.59 5.40
C ASP A 675 -35.29 -43.23 4.81
N ASP A 676 -35.35 -43.66 3.55
CA ASP A 676 -34.22 -44.27 2.83
C ASP A 676 -33.13 -43.27 2.38
N ARG A 677 -33.09 -42.02 2.85
CA ARG A 677 -32.04 -41.08 2.41
C ARG A 677 -30.63 -41.57 2.80
N PRO A 678 -29.61 -41.42 1.93
CA PRO A 678 -28.23 -41.74 2.28
C PRO A 678 -27.65 -40.76 3.31
N ILE A 679 -26.43 -41.03 3.81
CA ILE A 679 -25.72 -40.11 4.70
C ILE A 679 -25.06 -39.02 3.85
N MET A 680 -25.45 -37.76 4.06
CA MET A 680 -25.03 -36.60 3.26
C MET A 680 -24.72 -35.43 4.18
N MET A 681 -25.73 -34.70 4.67
CA MET A 681 -25.53 -33.50 5.49
C MET A 681 -24.84 -33.81 6.81
N TRP A 682 -25.02 -35.00 7.37
CA TRP A 682 -24.30 -35.40 8.57
C TRP A 682 -22.77 -35.34 8.42
N LYS A 683 -22.21 -35.78 7.28
CA LYS A 683 -20.75 -35.69 7.04
C LYS A 683 -20.28 -34.27 6.73
N HIS A 684 -21.17 -33.35 6.34
CA HIS A 684 -20.85 -31.92 6.28
C HIS A 684 -20.74 -31.35 7.70
N PHE A 685 -21.83 -31.39 8.47
CA PHE A 685 -21.88 -30.71 9.76
C PHE A 685 -20.98 -31.35 10.82
N SER A 686 -20.79 -32.68 10.81
CA SER A 686 -19.87 -33.35 11.74
C SER A 686 -18.38 -33.09 11.46
N VAL A 687 -18.03 -32.63 10.25
CA VAL A 687 -16.67 -32.22 9.88
C VAL A 687 -16.51 -30.70 10.01
N LEU A 688 -17.56 -29.91 9.76
CA LEU A 688 -17.60 -28.49 10.08
C LEU A 688 -17.50 -28.23 11.59
N HIS A 689 -18.09 -29.09 12.44
CA HIS A 689 -17.89 -29.09 13.90
C HIS A 689 -16.40 -29.24 14.26
N GLN A 690 -15.69 -30.15 13.60
CA GLN A 690 -14.24 -30.33 13.79
C GLN A 690 -13.44 -29.11 13.31
N PHE A 691 -13.82 -28.50 12.18
CA PHE A 691 -13.23 -27.25 11.70
C PHE A 691 -13.38 -26.12 12.73
N PHE A 692 -14.60 -25.89 13.23
CA PHE A 692 -14.88 -24.85 14.21
C PHE A 692 -14.11 -25.01 15.54
N ARG A 693 -13.90 -26.26 15.99
CA ARG A 693 -13.04 -26.56 17.16
C ARG A 693 -11.55 -26.32 16.89
N GLY A 694 -11.12 -26.32 15.63
CA GLY A 694 -9.74 -26.11 15.21
C GLY A 694 -9.53 -24.82 14.40
N VAL A 695 -10.44 -23.84 14.47
CA VAL A 695 -10.54 -22.77 13.46
C VAL A 695 -9.26 -21.92 13.30
N ASP A 696 -8.50 -21.71 14.37
CA ASP A 696 -7.18 -21.07 14.36
C ASP A 696 -6.14 -21.86 13.54
N SER A 697 -6.17 -23.20 13.59
CA SER A 697 -5.13 -24.10 13.10
C SER A 697 -5.46 -24.84 11.80
N LEU A 698 -6.70 -24.70 11.31
CA LEU A 698 -7.27 -25.30 10.09
C LEU A 698 -7.65 -24.22 9.05
N THR A 699 -8.02 -24.61 7.83
CA THR A 699 -8.38 -23.67 6.75
C THR A 699 -9.42 -24.27 5.78
N PRO A 700 -10.33 -23.47 5.18
CA PRO A 700 -11.24 -23.94 4.13
C PRO A 700 -10.57 -24.13 2.77
N ILE A 701 -9.34 -23.64 2.54
CA ILE A 701 -8.67 -23.67 1.22
C ILE A 701 -7.66 -24.81 1.03
N GLY A 702 -7.86 -25.93 1.72
CA GLY A 702 -7.06 -27.16 1.58
C GLY A 702 -6.49 -27.68 2.88
N ALA A 703 -5.71 -28.77 2.81
CA ALA A 703 -5.18 -29.44 4.00
C ALA A 703 -4.19 -28.56 4.78
N ALA A 704 -4.51 -28.23 6.04
CA ALA A 704 -3.64 -27.50 6.95
C ALA A 704 -2.50 -28.37 7.52
N ALA A 705 -2.60 -29.70 7.41
CA ALA A 705 -1.61 -30.69 7.82
C ALA A 705 -1.85 -32.03 7.08
N SER A 706 -0.90 -32.97 7.17
CA SER A 706 -1.11 -34.33 6.65
C SER A 706 -2.30 -35.00 7.36
N GLY A 707 -3.26 -35.50 6.58
CA GLY A 707 -4.49 -36.10 7.11
C GLY A 707 -5.55 -35.11 7.58
N ASP A 708 -5.42 -33.81 7.32
CA ASP A 708 -6.52 -32.85 7.44
C ASP A 708 -7.45 -32.92 6.22
N PHE A 709 -8.74 -33.11 6.49
CA PHE A 709 -9.86 -33.20 5.54
C PHE A 709 -10.97 -32.21 5.90
N THR A 710 -10.75 -31.31 6.87
CA THR A 710 -11.81 -30.42 7.36
C THR A 710 -12.24 -29.37 6.34
N PHE A 711 -11.35 -29.02 5.39
CA PHE A 711 -11.61 -28.13 4.28
C PHE A 711 -12.72 -28.60 3.33
N TYR A 712 -13.06 -29.90 3.29
CA TYR A 712 -14.20 -30.40 2.51
C TYR A 712 -15.50 -29.75 3.02
N ALA A 713 -15.66 -29.62 4.34
CA ALA A 713 -16.86 -29.06 4.97
C ALA A 713 -16.77 -27.54 5.21
N SER A 714 -15.61 -26.98 5.54
CA SER A 714 -15.47 -25.53 5.69
C SER A 714 -15.37 -24.79 4.37
N GLY A 715 -14.77 -25.41 3.34
CA GLY A 715 -14.86 -24.94 1.96
C GLY A 715 -16.28 -25.06 1.39
N TRP A 716 -17.01 -26.15 1.68
CA TRP A 716 -18.45 -26.24 1.41
C TRP A 716 -19.22 -25.08 2.05
N SER A 717 -19.01 -24.82 3.35
CA SER A 717 -19.65 -23.70 4.07
C SER A 717 -19.38 -22.35 3.39
N LEU A 718 -18.14 -22.09 2.97
CA LEU A 718 -17.75 -20.88 2.25
C LEU A 718 -18.45 -20.75 0.89
N VAL A 719 -18.51 -21.83 0.09
CA VAL A 719 -19.17 -21.84 -1.23
C VAL A 719 -20.70 -21.75 -1.10
N ARG A 720 -21.28 -22.44 -0.11
CA ARG A 720 -22.72 -22.38 0.25
C ARG A 720 -23.13 -20.96 0.63
N TRP A 721 -22.36 -20.34 1.51
CA TRP A 721 -22.55 -18.94 1.91
C TRP A 721 -22.42 -18.00 0.72
N ALA A 722 -21.38 -18.15 -0.12
CA ALA A 722 -21.20 -17.32 -1.31
C ALA A 722 -22.37 -17.46 -2.32
N ALA A 723 -22.90 -18.67 -2.52
CA ALA A 723 -24.11 -18.87 -3.31
C ALA A 723 -25.34 -18.21 -2.65
N ASP A 724 -25.50 -18.33 -1.34
CA ASP A 724 -26.64 -17.74 -0.62
C ASP A 724 -26.64 -16.21 -0.62
N GLN A 725 -25.47 -15.57 -0.65
CA GLN A 725 -25.35 -14.11 -0.70
C GLN A 725 -25.37 -13.56 -2.14
N TYR A 726 -24.70 -14.22 -3.09
CA TYR A 726 -24.41 -13.63 -4.41
C TYR A 726 -25.08 -14.32 -5.61
N ALA A 727 -25.71 -15.49 -5.46
CA ALA A 727 -26.44 -16.12 -6.55
C ALA A 727 -27.87 -15.57 -6.68
N VAL A 728 -28.24 -15.17 -7.90
CA VAL A 728 -29.65 -14.88 -8.28
C VAL A 728 -30.40 -16.18 -8.57
N ASP A 729 -29.75 -17.13 -9.23
CA ASP A 729 -30.21 -18.49 -9.51
C ASP A 729 -29.11 -19.48 -9.11
N GLU A 730 -29.41 -20.38 -8.17
CA GLU A 730 -28.43 -21.33 -7.62
C GLU A 730 -27.91 -22.30 -8.69
N SER A 731 -28.80 -22.83 -9.54
CA SER A 731 -28.49 -23.87 -10.52
C SER A 731 -27.49 -23.42 -11.58
N SER A 732 -27.67 -22.24 -12.16
CA SER A 732 -26.68 -21.66 -13.08
C SER A 732 -25.42 -21.20 -12.38
N TRP A 733 -25.52 -20.66 -11.15
CA TRP A 733 -24.36 -20.14 -10.43
C TRP A 733 -23.36 -21.23 -10.03
N LEU A 734 -23.84 -22.36 -9.51
CA LEU A 734 -23.01 -23.51 -9.19
C LEU A 734 -22.44 -24.17 -10.46
N ARG A 735 -23.26 -24.32 -11.50
CA ARG A 735 -22.87 -24.93 -12.78
C ARG A 735 -21.77 -24.14 -13.49
N ASP A 736 -21.87 -22.81 -13.47
CA ASP A 736 -20.84 -21.95 -14.06
C ASP A 736 -19.54 -21.97 -13.24
N LEU A 737 -19.62 -22.07 -11.90
CA LEU A 737 -18.46 -22.20 -11.01
C LEU A 737 -17.71 -23.52 -11.26
N VAL A 738 -18.43 -24.65 -11.37
CA VAL A 738 -17.84 -25.96 -11.68
C VAL A 738 -17.27 -26.00 -13.09
N ARG A 739 -17.98 -25.46 -14.10
CA ARG A 739 -17.46 -25.30 -15.47
C ARG A 739 -16.19 -24.44 -15.54
N GLY A 740 -16.10 -23.43 -14.69
CA GLY A 740 -14.92 -22.61 -14.49
C GLY A 740 -14.50 -21.75 -15.69
N GLY A 741 -13.27 -21.26 -15.62
CA GLY A 741 -12.62 -20.45 -16.65
C GLY A 741 -11.10 -20.51 -16.50
N SER A 742 -10.39 -19.46 -16.92
CA SER A 742 -8.93 -19.37 -16.72
C SER A 742 -8.51 -19.11 -15.26
N ALA A 743 -9.43 -18.62 -14.43
CA ALA A 743 -9.22 -18.48 -12.98
C ALA A 743 -9.63 -19.77 -12.26
N ILE A 744 -8.96 -20.05 -11.14
CA ILE A 744 -9.21 -21.18 -10.23
C ILE A 744 -9.16 -20.72 -8.77
N GLY A 745 -9.62 -21.55 -7.85
CA GLY A 745 -9.55 -21.35 -6.41
C GLY A 745 -10.30 -20.12 -5.94
N LEU A 746 -9.67 -19.40 -5.00
CA LEU A 746 -10.20 -18.13 -4.49
C LEU A 746 -10.39 -17.09 -5.60
N ALA A 747 -9.60 -17.13 -6.68
CA ALA A 747 -9.77 -16.22 -7.82
C ALA A 747 -11.00 -16.59 -8.68
N ALA A 748 -11.30 -17.88 -8.85
CA ALA A 748 -12.56 -18.31 -9.50
C ALA A 748 -13.79 -17.93 -8.66
N LEU A 749 -13.73 -18.15 -7.34
CA LEU A 749 -14.82 -17.78 -6.43
C LEU A 749 -15.05 -16.26 -6.42
N SER A 750 -14.00 -15.45 -6.34
CA SER A 750 -14.06 -13.99 -6.43
C SER A 750 -14.64 -13.49 -7.76
N ALA A 751 -14.23 -14.11 -8.88
CA ALA A 751 -14.79 -13.79 -10.20
C ALA A 751 -16.27 -14.19 -10.34
N ARG A 752 -16.73 -15.21 -9.58
CA ARG A 752 -18.12 -15.69 -9.60
C ARG A 752 -19.04 -14.92 -8.65
N THR A 753 -18.52 -14.33 -7.57
CA THR A 753 -19.28 -13.42 -6.69
C THR A 753 -19.23 -11.97 -7.16
N GLY A 754 -18.15 -11.56 -7.83
CA GLY A 754 -17.84 -10.16 -8.11
C GLY A 754 -17.24 -9.41 -6.92
N HIS A 755 -16.92 -10.10 -5.82
CA HIS A 755 -16.43 -9.50 -4.57
C HIS A 755 -14.98 -9.88 -4.23
N PRO A 756 -14.21 -8.98 -3.58
CA PRO A 756 -12.88 -9.30 -3.04
C PRO A 756 -12.90 -10.42 -2.00
N ILE A 757 -11.88 -11.28 -2.04
CA ILE A 757 -11.79 -12.45 -1.16
C ILE A 757 -11.59 -12.10 0.33
N ASP A 758 -11.04 -10.92 0.64
CA ASP A 758 -10.86 -10.45 2.02
C ASP A 758 -12.14 -9.83 2.60
N GLU A 759 -12.99 -9.22 1.77
CA GLU A 759 -14.37 -8.87 2.15
C GLU A 759 -15.21 -10.15 2.37
N MET A 760 -15.12 -11.13 1.46
CA MET A 760 -15.80 -12.41 1.62
C MET A 760 -15.35 -13.16 2.88
N LEU A 761 -14.05 -13.21 3.17
CA LEU A 761 -13.53 -13.82 4.41
C LEU A 761 -14.04 -13.09 5.65
N ALA A 762 -14.11 -11.76 5.63
CA ALA A 762 -14.62 -10.96 6.73
C ALA A 762 -16.09 -11.29 7.04
N ASP A 763 -16.94 -11.28 6.01
CA ASP A 763 -18.38 -11.49 6.19
C ASP A 763 -18.74 -12.93 6.51
N TRP A 764 -18.15 -13.92 5.82
CA TRP A 764 -18.32 -15.34 6.13
C TRP A 764 -17.88 -15.65 7.56
N SER A 765 -16.73 -15.12 8.00
CA SER A 765 -16.26 -15.30 9.38
C SER A 765 -17.24 -14.70 10.39
N LEU A 766 -17.70 -13.46 10.18
CA LEU A 766 -18.71 -12.88 11.07
C LEU A 766 -20.00 -13.71 11.08
N ALA A 767 -20.51 -14.15 9.92
CA ALA A 767 -21.68 -15.02 9.82
C ALA A 767 -21.54 -16.30 10.67
N ASN A 768 -20.40 -16.99 10.59
CA ASN A 768 -20.14 -18.21 11.39
C ASN A 768 -20.29 -17.98 12.91
N ALA A 769 -20.12 -16.74 13.38
CA ALA A 769 -20.09 -16.40 14.80
C ALA A 769 -21.36 -15.70 15.33
N VAL A 770 -22.27 -15.22 14.46
CA VAL A 770 -23.49 -14.50 14.88
C VAL A 770 -24.79 -14.98 14.26
N ASP A 771 -24.75 -15.79 13.19
CA ASP A 771 -25.96 -16.25 12.52
C ASP A 771 -26.83 -17.15 13.41
N ASP A 772 -28.14 -16.88 13.40
CA ASP A 772 -29.16 -17.45 14.30
C ASP A 772 -28.79 -17.47 15.81
N GLN A 773 -27.82 -16.65 16.25
CA GLN A 773 -27.40 -16.59 17.65
C GLN A 773 -28.36 -15.76 18.51
N GLY A 774 -29.34 -16.45 19.10
CA GLY A 774 -30.21 -15.90 20.15
C GLY A 774 -31.21 -14.87 19.62
N ALA A 775 -30.98 -13.59 19.93
CA ALA A 775 -31.85 -12.48 19.53
C ALA A 775 -31.18 -11.52 18.51
N PHE A 776 -30.00 -11.89 18.00
CA PHE A 776 -29.25 -11.07 17.04
C PHE A 776 -30.04 -10.81 15.75
N LYS A 777 -29.84 -9.62 15.17
CA LYS A 777 -30.39 -9.25 13.86
C LYS A 777 -29.33 -8.49 13.07
N ALA A 778 -28.78 -9.13 12.04
CA ALA A 778 -27.82 -8.49 11.15
C ALA A 778 -28.47 -7.34 10.36
N GLN A 779 -27.81 -6.18 10.30
CA GLN A 779 -28.19 -5.11 9.35
C GLN A 779 -27.62 -5.37 7.94
N ARG A 780 -26.64 -6.27 7.80
CA ARG A 780 -26.07 -6.73 6.52
C ARG A 780 -26.42 -8.21 6.32
N ALA A 781 -27.15 -8.53 5.24
CA ALA A 781 -27.57 -9.90 4.93
C ALA A 781 -26.40 -10.90 4.81
N ALA A 782 -25.20 -10.41 4.47
CA ALA A 782 -23.95 -11.16 4.41
C ALA A 782 -23.58 -11.88 5.72
N LEU A 783 -24.09 -11.44 6.87
CA LEU A 783 -23.80 -12.01 8.19
C LEU A 783 -24.74 -13.18 8.57
N ALA A 784 -25.23 -13.93 7.59
CA ALA A 784 -26.14 -15.07 7.77
C ALA A 784 -25.85 -16.25 6.81
N PHE A 785 -26.38 -17.44 7.11
CA PHE A 785 -26.45 -18.62 6.25
C PHE A 785 -27.91 -18.96 5.88
N PRO A 786 -28.54 -18.21 4.96
CA PRO A 786 -29.95 -18.39 4.60
C PRO A 786 -30.43 -19.84 4.39
N SER A 787 -29.60 -20.76 3.89
CA SER A 787 -30.02 -22.15 3.67
C SER A 787 -30.01 -23.04 4.91
N TRP A 788 -29.26 -22.74 5.98
CA TRP A 788 -28.93 -23.71 7.04
C TRP A 788 -28.81 -23.09 8.44
N ASN A 789 -29.62 -23.61 9.38
CA ASN A 789 -29.60 -23.18 10.77
C ASN A 789 -28.41 -23.83 11.50
N MET A 790 -27.23 -23.21 11.37
CA MET A 790 -25.99 -23.72 11.97
C MET A 790 -26.13 -23.97 13.49
N PRO A 791 -26.77 -23.09 14.30
CA PRO A 791 -26.91 -23.33 15.74
C PRO A 791 -27.81 -24.51 16.09
N ASP A 792 -28.99 -24.66 15.48
CA ASP A 792 -29.88 -25.79 15.73
C ASP A 792 -29.25 -27.12 15.30
N ILE A 793 -28.51 -27.15 14.20
CA ILE A 793 -27.83 -28.35 13.72
C ILE A 793 -26.72 -28.79 14.68
N MET A 794 -25.89 -27.87 15.18
CA MET A 794 -24.86 -28.22 16.17
C MET A 794 -25.47 -28.63 17.51
N ASN A 795 -26.53 -27.96 17.95
CA ASN A 795 -27.33 -28.31 19.14
C ASN A 795 -27.99 -29.70 19.03
N GLY A 796 -28.54 -30.04 17.86
CA GLY A 796 -29.14 -31.33 17.56
C GLY A 796 -28.12 -32.48 17.53
N LEU A 797 -26.95 -32.25 16.89
CA LEU A 797 -25.82 -33.16 16.93
C LEU A 797 -25.33 -33.40 18.37
N ALA A 798 -25.17 -32.34 19.16
CA ALA A 798 -24.78 -32.40 20.57
C ALA A 798 -25.76 -33.22 21.44
N LYS A 799 -27.06 -33.17 21.14
CA LYS A 799 -28.10 -33.98 21.81
C LYS A 799 -28.09 -35.44 21.38
N ALA A 800 -27.79 -35.73 20.12
CA ALA A 800 -27.84 -37.08 19.55
C ALA A 800 -26.56 -37.90 19.77
N ASP A 801 -25.40 -37.24 19.88
CA ASP A 801 -24.13 -37.87 20.26
C ASP A 801 -23.30 -36.93 21.16
N PRO A 802 -23.67 -36.80 22.46
CA PRO A 802 -22.99 -35.90 23.40
C PRO A 802 -21.52 -36.26 23.64
N GLY A 803 -21.14 -37.53 23.47
CA GLY A 803 -19.75 -37.98 23.62
C GLY A 803 -18.83 -37.38 22.55
N ARG A 804 -19.38 -37.07 21.38
CA ARG A 804 -18.65 -36.56 20.21
C ARG A 804 -18.85 -35.06 19.98
N PHE A 805 -20.07 -34.58 20.13
CA PHE A 805 -20.47 -33.21 19.81
C PHE A 805 -20.87 -32.40 21.06
N GLY A 806 -20.46 -32.82 22.27
CA GLY A 806 -20.82 -32.16 23.53
C GLY A 806 -20.52 -30.65 23.61
N ASP A 807 -19.61 -30.15 22.76
CA ASP A 807 -19.51 -28.73 22.44
C ASP A 807 -20.69 -28.29 21.56
N VAL A 808 -21.80 -27.87 22.20
CA VAL A 808 -22.99 -27.29 21.54
C VAL A 808 -22.67 -26.06 20.69
N THR A 809 -21.65 -25.30 21.08
CA THR A 809 -21.09 -24.14 20.36
C THR A 809 -19.64 -24.46 20.00
N PRO A 810 -19.38 -25.21 18.91
CA PRO A 810 -18.03 -25.70 18.59
C PRO A 810 -17.05 -24.60 18.14
N LEU A 811 -17.55 -23.44 17.73
CA LEU A 811 -16.72 -22.31 17.32
C LEU A 811 -16.01 -21.70 18.53
N ARG A 812 -14.68 -21.76 18.55
CA ARG A 812 -13.89 -21.23 19.66
C ARG A 812 -13.80 -19.71 19.60
N ILE A 813 -14.53 -19.05 20.50
CA ILE A 813 -14.52 -17.60 20.70
C ILE A 813 -13.86 -17.29 22.05
N ARG A 814 -12.84 -16.43 22.06
CA ARG A 814 -12.15 -15.98 23.27
C ARG A 814 -12.93 -14.84 23.92
N ALA A 815 -13.60 -15.10 25.05
CA ALA A 815 -14.47 -14.11 25.70
C ALA A 815 -13.70 -13.23 26.71
N PHE A 816 -14.06 -11.95 26.82
CA PHE A 816 -13.59 -11.05 27.88
C PHE A 816 -14.63 -9.96 28.20
N SER A 817 -14.44 -9.20 29.28
CA SER A 817 -15.27 -8.01 29.56
C SER A 817 -14.61 -6.73 29.02
N PHE A 818 -15.33 -5.61 28.99
CA PHE A 818 -14.72 -4.31 28.64
C PHE A 818 -13.53 -3.96 29.56
N GLY A 819 -12.54 -3.25 29.03
CA GLY A 819 -11.31 -2.86 29.72
C GLY A 819 -10.05 -3.35 29.00
N SER A 820 -9.01 -3.64 29.78
CA SER A 820 -7.66 -3.93 29.28
C SER A 820 -7.27 -5.40 29.45
N VAL A 821 -6.82 -6.04 28.37
CA VAL A 821 -6.32 -7.43 28.34
C VAL A 821 -5.39 -7.66 27.14
N ALA A 822 -4.48 -8.63 27.25
CA ALA A 822 -3.69 -9.13 26.13
C ALA A 822 -4.02 -10.61 25.88
N LEU A 823 -4.34 -10.97 24.63
CA LEU A 823 -4.75 -12.30 24.21
C LEU A 823 -3.86 -12.75 23.02
N PRO A 824 -2.82 -13.57 23.25
CA PRO A 824 -1.94 -14.07 22.20
C PRO A 824 -2.58 -15.21 21.41
N VAL A 825 -2.29 -15.26 20.11
CA VAL A 825 -2.65 -16.33 19.18
C VAL A 825 -1.39 -16.71 18.39
N ALA A 826 -0.72 -17.78 18.82
CA ALA A 826 0.55 -18.23 18.23
C ALA A 826 0.42 -18.74 16.78
N LYS A 827 -0.80 -19.05 16.32
CA LYS A 827 -1.05 -19.56 14.97
C LYS A 827 -2.47 -19.24 14.52
N LEU A 828 -2.60 -18.47 13.44
CA LEU A 828 -3.80 -18.39 12.62
C LEU A 828 -3.47 -18.77 11.17
N ARG A 829 -4.14 -19.81 10.66
CA ARG A 829 -3.99 -20.31 9.28
C ARG A 829 -4.43 -19.33 8.21
N ALA A 830 -3.85 -19.50 7.01
CA ALA A 830 -4.30 -18.92 5.75
C ALA A 830 -5.81 -19.05 5.53
N PHE A 831 -6.45 -18.00 5.01
CA PHE A 831 -7.89 -17.89 4.74
C PHE A 831 -8.81 -18.40 5.86
N SER A 832 -8.39 -18.24 7.12
CA SER A 832 -9.18 -18.57 8.31
C SER A 832 -9.25 -17.36 9.25
N SER A 833 -9.98 -17.49 10.35
CA SER A 833 -10.20 -16.42 11.32
C SER A 833 -10.15 -16.90 12.77
N SER A 834 -9.65 -16.03 13.65
CA SER A 834 -9.59 -16.22 15.09
C SER A 834 -10.61 -15.32 15.76
N TYR A 835 -11.42 -15.89 16.66
CA TYR A 835 -12.61 -15.22 17.19
C TYR A 835 -12.43 -14.78 18.64
N PHE A 836 -12.97 -13.60 18.92
CA PHE A 836 -13.01 -12.98 20.23
C PHE A 836 -14.39 -12.36 20.44
N SER A 837 -14.87 -12.33 21.67
CA SER A 837 -16.11 -11.63 22.03
C SER A 837 -15.91 -10.84 23.31
N PHE A 838 -16.63 -9.73 23.43
CA PHE A 838 -16.64 -8.97 24.67
C PHE A 838 -17.98 -8.31 24.92
N GLU A 839 -18.38 -8.32 26.19
CA GLU A 839 -19.66 -7.84 26.66
C GLU A 839 -19.59 -7.21 28.05
N GLY A 840 -20.61 -6.41 28.39
CA GLY A 840 -20.73 -5.71 29.66
C GLY A 840 -21.35 -4.34 29.49
N LEU A 841 -21.19 -3.48 30.51
CA LEU A 841 -21.59 -2.07 30.44
C LEU A 841 -20.48 -1.26 29.74
N GLN A 842 -20.73 -0.77 28.54
CA GLN A 842 -19.80 0.10 27.83
C GLN A 842 -19.94 1.53 28.36
N THR A 843 -19.02 1.94 29.23
CA THR A 843 -18.95 3.29 29.86
C THR A 843 -17.95 4.24 29.20
N GLY A 844 -17.24 3.79 28.16
CA GLY A 844 -16.20 4.53 27.46
C GLY A 844 -15.78 3.83 26.16
N SER A 845 -14.76 4.36 25.48
CA SER A 845 -14.24 3.75 24.26
C SER A 845 -13.49 2.45 24.56
N GLN A 846 -13.50 1.52 23.62
CA GLN A 846 -12.74 0.27 23.70
C GLN A 846 -11.77 0.19 22.51
N ILE A 847 -10.48 0.17 22.80
CA ILE A 847 -9.40 0.15 21.81
C ILE A 847 -8.94 -1.29 21.59
N PHE A 848 -8.60 -1.61 20.35
CA PHE A 848 -7.94 -2.84 19.92
C PHE A 848 -6.66 -2.48 19.18
N GLU A 849 -5.54 -3.03 19.66
CA GLU A 849 -4.27 -3.05 18.98
C GLU A 849 -3.94 -4.49 18.56
N LEU A 850 -3.70 -4.72 17.27
CA LEU A 850 -3.06 -5.95 16.80
C LEU A 850 -1.55 -5.75 16.76
N ARG A 851 -0.82 -6.61 17.48
CA ARG A 851 0.65 -6.71 17.40
C ARG A 851 1.06 -8.02 16.74
N GLY A 852 2.24 -8.05 16.11
CA GLY A 852 2.88 -9.30 15.75
C GLY A 852 3.28 -10.08 17.01
N GLU A 853 3.41 -11.40 16.87
CA GLU A 853 3.82 -12.30 17.95
C GLU A 853 5.12 -11.81 18.64
N ASN A 854 5.19 -11.96 19.97
CA ASN A 854 6.31 -11.52 20.81
C ASN A 854 6.68 -10.02 20.66
N GLY A 855 5.74 -9.17 20.22
CA GLY A 855 5.97 -7.75 19.97
C GLY A 855 6.60 -7.43 18.61
N GLY A 856 6.67 -8.40 17.71
CA GLY A 856 7.14 -8.20 16.33
C GLY A 856 6.22 -7.32 15.48
N ALA A 857 6.66 -7.03 14.25
CA ALA A 857 5.85 -6.33 13.27
C ALA A 857 4.58 -7.13 12.93
N LEU A 858 3.44 -6.44 12.79
CA LEU A 858 2.17 -7.07 12.47
C LEU A 858 2.21 -7.69 11.05
N PRO A 859 1.94 -9.00 10.88
CA PRO A 859 1.93 -9.63 9.56
C PRO A 859 0.94 -8.98 8.59
N ALA A 860 1.43 -8.62 7.39
CA ALA A 860 0.69 -7.81 6.41
C ALA A 860 -0.56 -8.49 5.80
N SER A 861 -0.79 -9.78 6.09
CA SER A 861 -2.00 -10.53 5.74
C SER A 861 -3.12 -10.42 6.77
N LEU A 862 -2.86 -9.90 7.99
CA LEU A 862 -3.87 -9.84 9.03
C LEU A 862 -4.85 -8.69 8.80
N ARG A 863 -6.13 -8.95 9.06
CA ARG A 863 -7.25 -8.00 8.99
C ARG A 863 -8.17 -8.18 10.18
N VAL A 864 -9.12 -7.27 10.35
CA VAL A 864 -10.15 -7.34 11.40
C VAL A 864 -11.52 -7.20 10.77
N ALA A 865 -12.48 -8.00 11.21
CA ALA A 865 -13.90 -7.73 11.05
C ALA A 865 -14.52 -7.63 12.45
N VAL A 866 -15.45 -6.70 12.65
CA VAL A 866 -16.13 -6.49 13.94
C VAL A 866 -17.62 -6.28 13.73
N VAL A 867 -18.45 -6.89 14.57
CA VAL A 867 -19.91 -6.72 14.61
C VAL A 867 -20.36 -6.42 16.02
N ARG A 868 -21.36 -5.55 16.16
CA ARG A 868 -22.07 -5.33 17.42
C ARG A 868 -23.32 -6.20 17.45
N VAL A 869 -23.39 -7.09 18.43
CA VAL A 869 -24.48 -8.05 18.64
C VAL A 869 -25.60 -7.43 19.50
N GLU A 870 -25.22 -6.69 20.54
CA GLU A 870 -26.10 -5.96 21.48
C GLU A 870 -25.57 -4.54 21.69
#